data_AF-A0A3P1S9P7-F1
#
_entry.id   AF-A0A3P1S9P7-F1
#
_cell.length_a   1.000
_cell.length_b   1.000
_cell.length_c   1.000
_cell.angle_alpha   90.00
_cell.angle_beta   90.00
_cell.angle_gamma   90.00
#
_symmetry.space_group_name_H-M   'P 1'
#
loop_
_entity.id
_entity.type
_entity.pdbx_description
1 polymer ?
#
loop_
_entity_poly.entity_id
_entity_poly.type
_entity_poly.pdbx_seq_one_letter_code
_entity_poly.pdbx_strand_id
1 'polypeptide(L)'
;MKTIVLVGDQAYQEQVSTTIKSILYYNKNVKIYVFNQGLSDEWFRDFNDLAEQLDSELVNVSLDQVTISSEWLTQDHISSAAYARYFIPQFVAEERVLYLDSDLVVNRDLQPLFDIPLEGKLVAAVGDAGGYGFNSGVLLIDNRAWKERQLQETFIKETDRIMGLVQSGQMEDFNGDQTVLNHVLAQDWLPLDKIYNLQVGHDLVAFYSGWDGHFELDQEPLIIHYTTFRKPWNSEVSYRYRQLWWDFQALNVEDVLAHHRGEFEMPDHWEQASLNCMLLTDVQELEQIEFLAQSLPSVHFYIACYTDMGDYLRSLDRYENIHLYPQVIHAVLDELIDKCQVYLDIHHGSEHYQLSSRFKALGKPVLAFDNTKKNENEELVYPHEHPQEMVRKLCSLMKKEKPQAFRAVVLAANAAYSEQVLTTIKSIVCHNRFIKFYVINSDFPTEWFVKMEKRLAKLDCQIVNARVDGSHISQYKTNIHYSVFLRYFTATFVQEDQALYLDCDIVVTRDLSEIFAVDLGSYPLGAVRDLGGEVYFGEQIFNSGVLLINVNYWRENDIAGQLIEMTDNLHDKVTQDDQSILNMLFENRWVELPFAYNCITLHTTFSDYEPEKGLYPPVIHYLTERKPWKEYTQSIYREVWWFYQGLDWSDMQEPVGALTQKMVEGEEGSSLSCLVYTYSCDLMHINYLIQALPACHFYIAAPVVVAEPITRLLQYPNVSVSSDIAGIPALLESLEAKSQLLLDINAGDEVGDIIARFKSAGKSVFAFDSTSHGQQGQEVFPADNPEVMVQAIEKLGLAEPEERQISVLSIDQSLDYLLEKGASVVRFGDGEMDLVAGRSIVYQDFDPELSARLREIMSMESDEHLMICLPDVFTGLERYYIDAQNFWSLNHLPHFLEKYKNICRAPWYGSTFISRPYIDLEDKTPSVGYFAKLKQLWQDKDLLIVEGLTSRSGVGNDLFDGARSIKRIICPSRNAYSKLEAIKQAVREHADNRLILTMLGPTAKVLVYDLVQEGYRALDIGHIDSEYEWFQMGATHKVKLSHKHTAEHNFDQDIEFRDDQAYDSQIVANLAQE
;
A
#
# COMPACT_ATOMS: atom_id res chain seq x y z
N MET A 1 48.68 -12.32 18.86
CA MET A 1 47.49 -12.93 18.22
C MET A 1 46.83 -13.88 19.20
N LYS A 2 45.50 -13.98 19.15
CA LYS A 2 44.73 -15.04 19.82
C LYS A 2 45.03 -16.36 19.13
N THR A 3 45.55 -17.37 19.83
CA THR A 3 45.96 -18.64 19.23
C THR A 3 44.87 -19.70 19.33
N ILE A 4 44.47 -20.24 18.18
CA ILE A 4 43.41 -21.23 18.02
C ILE A 4 43.99 -22.49 17.37
N VAL A 5 43.55 -23.67 17.78
CA VAL A 5 43.88 -24.95 17.12
C VAL A 5 42.60 -25.62 16.68
N LEU A 6 42.59 -26.05 15.42
CA LEU A 6 41.55 -26.88 14.81
C LEU A 6 42.17 -28.21 14.35
N VAL A 7 41.33 -29.24 14.27
CA VAL A 7 41.68 -30.54 13.70
C VAL A 7 40.68 -30.88 12.61
N GLY A 8 41.17 -31.36 11.48
CA GLY A 8 40.31 -31.96 10.46
C GLY A 8 41.06 -32.71 9.38
N ASP A 9 40.36 -33.62 8.74
CA ASP A 9 40.86 -34.42 7.63
C ASP A 9 40.07 -34.09 6.35
N GLN A 10 40.40 -34.76 5.25
CA GLN A 10 39.73 -34.54 3.97
C GLN A 10 38.21 -34.79 4.03
N ALA A 11 37.72 -35.67 4.90
CA ALA A 11 36.29 -35.95 5.04
C ALA A 11 35.55 -34.86 5.81
N TYR A 12 36.26 -34.06 6.61
CA TYR A 12 35.74 -32.95 7.41
C TYR A 12 36.11 -31.57 6.84
N GLN A 13 36.57 -31.49 5.58
CA GLN A 13 37.04 -30.24 4.98
C GLN A 13 35.99 -29.12 5.06
N GLU A 14 34.72 -29.40 4.77
CA GLU A 14 33.65 -28.39 4.82
C GLU A 14 33.37 -27.87 6.23
N GLN A 15 33.44 -28.76 7.22
CA GLN A 15 33.19 -28.45 8.63
C GLN A 15 34.32 -27.56 9.17
N VAL A 16 35.58 -27.89 8.85
CA VAL A 16 36.74 -27.06 9.16
C VAL A 16 36.63 -25.70 8.50
N SER A 17 36.30 -25.65 7.21
CA SER A 17 36.09 -24.40 6.47
C SER A 17 35.02 -23.52 7.12
N THR A 18 33.87 -24.10 7.48
CA THR A 18 32.75 -23.38 8.11
C THR A 18 33.16 -22.82 9.47
N THR A 19 33.86 -23.62 10.27
CA THR A 19 34.41 -23.17 11.57
C THR A 19 35.37 -22.00 11.39
N ILE A 20 36.32 -22.09 10.46
CA ILE A 20 37.28 -21.00 10.17
C ILE A 20 36.56 -19.73 9.72
N LYS A 21 35.57 -19.84 8.81
CA LYS A 21 34.77 -18.69 8.37
C LYS A 21 34.08 -18.01 9.56
N SER A 22 33.44 -18.78 10.45
CA SER A 22 32.77 -18.22 11.63
C SER A 22 33.74 -17.53 12.61
N ILE A 23 34.95 -18.10 12.80
CA ILE A 23 36.00 -17.48 13.62
C ILE A 23 36.41 -16.14 13.01
N LEU A 24 36.78 -16.13 11.73
CA LEU A 24 37.31 -14.95 11.04
C LEU A 24 36.24 -13.88 10.80
N TYR A 25 34.97 -14.25 10.72
CA TYR A 25 33.87 -13.30 10.64
C TYR A 25 33.81 -12.40 11.89
N TYR A 26 33.92 -12.97 13.09
CA TYR A 26 33.86 -12.17 14.33
C TYR A 26 35.22 -11.75 14.90
N ASN A 27 36.34 -12.27 14.40
CA ASN A 27 37.65 -12.07 15.01
C ASN A 27 38.72 -11.71 13.98
N LYS A 28 39.43 -10.61 14.24
CA LYS A 28 40.73 -10.28 13.61
C LYS A 28 41.88 -10.62 14.55
N ASN A 29 43.12 -10.57 14.05
CA ASN A 29 44.33 -10.77 14.85
C ASN A 29 44.37 -12.15 15.55
N VAL A 30 43.91 -13.18 14.82
CA VAL A 30 43.90 -14.58 15.26
C VAL A 30 44.97 -15.39 14.54
N LYS A 31 45.53 -16.39 15.21
CA LYS A 31 46.47 -17.35 14.63
C LYS A 31 45.88 -18.75 14.76
N ILE A 32 45.51 -19.35 13.64
CA ILE A 32 44.79 -20.61 13.58
C ILE A 32 45.73 -21.70 13.08
N TYR A 33 46.03 -22.67 13.94
CA TYR A 33 46.74 -23.88 13.58
C TYR A 33 45.75 -24.95 13.12
N VAL A 34 45.90 -25.46 11.90
CA VAL A 34 45.05 -26.54 11.37
C VAL A 34 45.84 -27.83 11.29
N PHE A 35 45.59 -28.70 12.26
CA PHE A 35 46.15 -30.04 12.33
C PHE A 35 45.38 -30.93 11.37
N ASN A 36 46.06 -31.45 10.34
CA ASN A 36 45.35 -32.16 9.28
C ASN A 36 46.09 -33.37 8.74
N GLN A 37 45.29 -34.25 8.14
CA GLN A 37 45.75 -35.37 7.34
C GLN A 37 45.00 -35.36 6.00
N GLY A 38 45.66 -34.84 4.96
CA GLY A 38 45.18 -34.92 3.58
C GLY A 38 44.52 -33.68 2.99
N LEU A 39 44.43 -32.54 3.72
CA LEU A 39 43.96 -31.28 3.13
C LEU A 39 44.98 -30.73 2.12
N SER A 40 44.51 -30.20 0.99
CA SER A 40 45.38 -29.75 -0.10
C SER A 40 46.00 -28.37 0.17
N ASP A 41 47.19 -28.13 -0.39
CA ASP A 41 47.84 -26.81 -0.36
C ASP A 41 47.01 -25.72 -1.07
N GLU A 42 46.17 -26.11 -2.03
CA GLU A 42 45.24 -25.20 -2.72
C GLU A 42 44.17 -24.70 -1.76
N TRP A 43 43.56 -25.59 -0.97
CA TRP A 43 42.58 -25.22 0.06
C TRP A 43 43.18 -24.24 1.10
N PHE A 44 44.43 -24.48 1.52
CA PHE A 44 45.11 -23.57 2.43
C PHE A 44 45.40 -22.20 1.82
N ARG A 45 45.62 -22.10 0.50
CA ARG A 45 45.90 -20.82 -0.17
C ARG A 45 44.71 -19.88 -0.04
N ASP A 46 43.52 -20.37 -0.33
CA ASP A 46 42.29 -19.55 -0.32
C ASP A 46 42.02 -18.94 1.07
N PHE A 47 42.24 -19.71 2.14
CA PHE A 47 42.07 -19.21 3.51
C PHE A 47 43.25 -18.39 4.04
N ASN A 48 44.47 -18.61 3.54
CA ASN A 48 45.62 -17.77 3.90
C ASN A 48 45.45 -16.34 3.41
N ASP A 49 44.97 -16.16 2.17
CA ASP A 49 44.72 -14.84 1.59
C ASP A 49 43.63 -14.08 2.38
N LEU A 50 42.61 -14.79 2.86
CA LEU A 50 41.60 -14.25 3.78
C LEU A 50 42.21 -13.83 5.12
N ALA A 51 42.97 -14.73 5.75
CA ALA A 51 43.55 -14.51 7.06
C ALA A 51 44.52 -13.32 7.05
N GLU A 52 45.40 -13.22 6.05
CA GLU A 52 46.40 -12.15 5.94
C GLU A 52 45.74 -10.76 5.87
N GLN A 53 44.67 -10.63 5.09
CA GLN A 53 43.91 -9.38 4.98
C GLN A 53 43.19 -8.97 6.28
N LEU A 54 43.01 -9.90 7.22
CA LEU A 54 42.41 -9.67 8.52
C LEU A 54 43.46 -9.61 9.65
N ASP A 55 44.72 -9.32 9.32
CA ASP A 55 45.86 -9.35 10.22
C ASP A 55 45.93 -10.68 11.01
N SER A 56 45.56 -11.78 10.36
CA SER A 56 45.46 -13.12 10.95
C SER A 56 46.37 -14.10 10.22
N GLU A 57 46.64 -15.26 10.82
CA GLU A 57 47.56 -16.27 10.27
C GLU A 57 46.91 -17.65 10.31
N LEU A 58 47.02 -18.40 9.21
CA LEU A 58 46.61 -19.80 9.14
C LEU A 58 47.85 -20.70 8.96
N VAL A 59 48.08 -21.60 9.91
CA VAL A 59 49.28 -22.45 9.96
C VAL A 59 48.91 -23.89 9.62
N ASN A 60 49.40 -24.40 8.48
CA ASN A 60 49.26 -25.79 8.09
C ASN A 60 50.18 -26.70 8.94
N VAL A 61 49.59 -27.63 9.69
CA VAL A 61 50.32 -28.66 10.45
C VAL A 61 49.92 -30.04 9.93
N SER A 62 50.74 -30.62 9.05
CA SER A 62 50.58 -32.01 8.61
C SER A 62 50.88 -32.97 9.76
N LEU A 63 49.93 -33.86 10.03
CA LEU A 63 50.04 -34.93 11.01
C LEU A 63 50.75 -36.18 10.49
N ASP A 64 51.23 -36.21 9.24
CA ASP A 64 52.04 -37.33 8.70
C ASP A 64 53.34 -37.55 9.51
N GLN A 65 53.71 -36.54 10.29
CA GLN A 65 54.89 -36.50 11.16
C GLN A 65 54.67 -37.19 12.52
N VAL A 66 53.41 -37.53 12.86
CA VAL A 66 53.04 -38.17 14.12
C VAL A 66 52.30 -39.47 13.86
N THR A 67 52.48 -40.47 14.73
CA THR A 67 51.80 -41.76 14.61
C THR A 67 50.62 -41.79 15.57
N ILE A 68 49.41 -41.66 15.04
CA ILE A 68 48.17 -42.00 15.75
C ILE A 68 47.91 -43.49 15.50
N SER A 69 47.84 -44.29 16.55
CA SER A 69 47.66 -45.74 16.42
C SER A 69 46.29 -46.07 15.85
N SER A 70 46.24 -46.93 14.83
CA SER A 70 44.97 -47.47 14.31
C SER A 70 44.26 -48.38 15.31
N GLU A 71 44.91 -48.76 16.42
CA GLU A 71 44.32 -49.55 17.50
C GLU A 71 43.56 -48.68 18.52
N TRP A 72 43.69 -47.35 18.44
CA TRP A 72 42.95 -46.43 19.30
C TRP A 72 41.52 -46.27 18.78
N LEU A 73 40.58 -46.86 19.51
CA LEU A 73 39.16 -46.86 19.17
C LEU A 73 38.52 -45.49 19.46
N THR A 74 37.46 -45.16 18.73
CA THR A 74 36.57 -44.00 18.96
C THR A 74 35.12 -44.47 18.84
N GLN A 75 34.13 -43.57 19.03
CA GLN A 75 32.75 -43.87 18.64
C GLN A 75 32.60 -43.77 17.12
N ASP A 76 31.63 -44.49 16.53
CA ASP A 76 31.44 -44.61 15.07
C ASP A 76 31.37 -43.27 14.31
N HIS A 77 30.97 -42.19 14.99
CA HIS A 77 30.83 -40.85 14.41
C HIS A 77 32.01 -39.91 14.71
N ILE A 78 33.05 -40.37 15.42
CA ILE A 78 34.21 -39.57 15.84
C ILE A 78 35.45 -40.05 15.07
N SER A 79 36.11 -39.16 14.33
CA SER A 79 37.36 -39.47 13.61
C SER A 79 38.51 -39.75 14.59
N SER A 80 39.39 -40.70 14.25
CA SER A 80 40.66 -40.91 14.98
C SER A 80 41.56 -39.68 14.97
N ALA A 81 41.31 -38.74 14.06
CA ALA A 81 41.94 -37.43 14.06
C ALA A 81 41.72 -36.66 15.39
N ALA A 82 40.66 -36.94 16.16
CA ALA A 82 40.41 -36.27 17.44
C ALA A 82 41.61 -36.36 18.42
N TYR A 83 42.37 -37.46 18.38
CA TYR A 83 43.60 -37.65 19.15
C TYR A 83 44.74 -36.68 18.79
N ALA A 84 44.67 -35.99 17.64
CA ALA A 84 45.66 -35.01 17.21
C ALA A 84 45.83 -33.86 18.21
N ARG A 85 44.80 -33.56 19.02
CA ARG A 85 44.87 -32.53 20.07
C ARG A 85 45.93 -32.83 21.15
N TYR A 86 46.37 -34.08 21.31
CA TYR A 86 47.48 -34.42 22.21
C TYR A 86 48.80 -33.80 21.79
N PHE A 87 48.96 -33.48 20.51
CA PHE A 87 50.19 -32.98 19.92
C PHE A 87 50.25 -31.44 19.88
N ILE A 88 49.26 -30.73 20.42
CA ILE A 88 49.29 -29.26 20.62
C ILE A 88 50.62 -28.77 21.20
N PRO A 89 51.16 -29.32 22.31
CA PRO A 89 52.42 -28.85 22.89
C PRO A 89 53.65 -29.09 21.98
N GLN A 90 53.57 -29.99 21.01
CA GLN A 90 54.65 -30.25 20.07
C GLN A 90 54.71 -29.22 18.95
N PHE A 91 53.56 -28.76 18.44
CA PHE A 91 53.50 -27.92 17.23
C PHE A 91 53.15 -26.45 17.50
N VAL A 92 52.49 -26.14 18.61
CA VAL A 92 52.02 -24.78 18.91
C VAL A 92 53.01 -24.10 19.83
N ALA A 93 53.50 -22.91 19.45
CA ALA A 93 54.54 -22.21 20.19
C ALA A 93 53.99 -21.47 21.42
N GLU A 94 52.81 -20.88 21.27
CA GLU A 94 52.20 -19.95 22.21
C GLU A 94 51.79 -20.63 23.52
N GLU A 95 51.89 -19.89 24.64
CA GLU A 95 51.65 -20.43 25.98
C GLU A 95 50.17 -20.67 26.29
N ARG A 96 49.27 -19.95 25.62
CA ARG A 96 47.82 -20.07 25.79
C ARG A 96 47.18 -20.35 24.46
N VAL A 97 46.34 -21.38 24.41
CA VAL A 97 45.75 -21.90 23.17
C VAL A 97 44.27 -22.20 23.40
N LEU A 98 43.41 -21.82 22.47
CA LEU A 98 42.03 -22.28 22.41
C LEU A 98 41.92 -23.41 21.40
N TYR A 99 41.62 -24.61 21.85
CA TYR A 99 41.24 -25.71 20.97
C TYR A 99 39.75 -25.65 20.67
N LEU A 100 39.40 -25.87 19.40
CA LEU A 100 38.03 -25.97 18.92
C LEU A 100 37.90 -27.23 18.03
N ASP A 101 36.84 -28.00 18.21
CA ASP A 101 36.44 -29.01 17.22
C ASP A 101 35.98 -28.33 15.91
N SER A 102 35.83 -29.10 14.83
CA SER A 102 35.40 -28.59 13.52
C SER A 102 33.88 -28.62 13.30
N ASP A 103 33.12 -29.21 14.23
CA ASP A 103 31.67 -29.33 14.20
C ASP A 103 30.97 -28.29 15.08
N LEU A 104 31.45 -27.05 15.01
CA LEU A 104 30.91 -25.92 15.77
C LEU A 104 30.90 -24.61 14.95
N VAL A 105 30.25 -23.59 15.50
CA VAL A 105 30.25 -22.23 14.97
C VAL A 105 30.62 -21.25 16.09
N VAL A 106 31.49 -20.31 15.77
CA VAL A 106 31.77 -19.15 16.61
C VAL A 106 30.80 -18.04 16.24
N ASN A 107 30.03 -17.57 17.22
CA ASN A 107 28.92 -16.66 17.01
C ASN A 107 29.23 -15.21 17.45
N ARG A 108 30.37 -14.97 18.12
CA ARG A 108 30.80 -13.65 18.64
C ARG A 108 32.32 -13.56 18.78
N ASP A 109 32.82 -12.38 19.15
CA ASP A 109 34.25 -12.16 19.48
C ASP A 109 34.68 -13.11 20.60
N LEU A 110 35.78 -13.83 20.39
CA LEU A 110 36.36 -14.80 21.31
C LEU A 110 37.18 -14.15 22.44
N GLN A 111 37.41 -12.84 22.42
CA GLN A 111 38.20 -12.14 23.44
C GLN A 111 37.74 -12.46 24.88
N PRO A 112 36.43 -12.47 25.21
CA PRO A 112 35.97 -12.80 26.56
C PRO A 112 36.40 -14.18 27.03
N LEU A 113 36.52 -15.16 26.12
CA LEU A 113 37.00 -16.51 26.45
C LEU A 113 38.51 -16.53 26.69
N PHE A 114 39.29 -15.80 25.88
CA PHE A 114 40.74 -15.71 26.06
C PHE A 114 41.16 -14.97 27.35
N ASP A 115 40.32 -14.04 27.80
CA ASP A 115 40.57 -13.24 29.02
C ASP A 115 40.32 -14.00 30.32
N ILE A 116 39.66 -15.17 30.27
CA ILE A 116 39.36 -15.97 31.47
C ILE A 116 40.67 -16.43 32.13
N PRO A 117 40.95 -16.07 33.40
CA PRO A 117 42.12 -16.57 34.10
C PRO A 117 41.97 -18.08 34.39
N LEU A 118 42.98 -18.90 34.04
CA LEU A 118 42.92 -20.36 34.28
C LEU A 118 43.13 -20.76 35.74
N GLU A 119 43.49 -19.83 36.63
CA GLU A 119 43.65 -20.06 38.08
C GLU A 119 44.57 -21.26 38.44
N GLY A 120 45.58 -21.52 37.62
CA GLY A 120 46.52 -22.64 37.79
C GLY A 120 45.99 -24.01 37.35
N LYS A 121 44.78 -24.07 36.80
CA LYS A 121 44.23 -25.25 36.11
C LYS A 121 44.89 -25.43 34.74
N LEU A 122 44.96 -26.68 34.29
CA LEU A 122 45.60 -27.05 33.03
C LEU A 122 44.72 -26.78 31.81
N VAL A 123 43.41 -26.68 32.02
CA VAL A 123 42.43 -26.41 30.97
C VAL A 123 41.19 -25.73 31.56
N ALA A 124 40.49 -24.92 30.79
CA ALA A 124 39.12 -24.53 31.07
C ALA A 124 38.19 -25.07 29.96
N ALA A 125 37.04 -25.60 30.37
CA ALA A 125 36.09 -26.29 29.48
C ALA A 125 34.68 -26.23 30.06
N VAL A 126 33.67 -26.53 29.25
CA VAL A 126 32.27 -26.66 29.70
C VAL A 126 31.97 -28.11 30.08
N GLY A 127 31.15 -28.33 31.10
CA GLY A 127 30.69 -29.67 31.50
C GLY A 127 30.01 -30.42 30.35
N ASP A 128 30.27 -31.72 30.23
CA ASP A 128 29.66 -32.54 29.18
C ASP A 128 28.15 -32.73 29.43
N ALA A 129 27.34 -32.56 28.39
CA ALA A 129 25.89 -32.71 28.48
C ALA A 129 25.44 -34.14 28.81
N GLY A 130 26.28 -35.15 28.55
CA GLY A 130 26.09 -36.53 28.97
C GLY A 130 26.34 -36.78 30.46
N GLY A 131 26.78 -35.76 31.21
CA GLY A 131 26.84 -35.77 32.69
C GLY A 131 28.16 -36.24 33.30
N TYR A 132 29.18 -36.56 32.48
CA TYR A 132 30.49 -37.01 32.97
C TYR A 132 31.62 -36.08 32.51
N GLY A 133 32.20 -35.35 33.45
CA GLY A 133 33.37 -34.52 33.20
C GLY A 133 33.08 -33.30 32.31
N PHE A 134 34.04 -32.91 31.47
CA PHE A 134 33.94 -31.81 30.52
C PHE A 134 33.90 -32.29 29.07
N ASN A 135 33.21 -31.54 28.22
CA ASN A 135 33.22 -31.77 26.78
C ASN A 135 34.58 -31.34 26.20
N SER A 136 35.19 -32.19 25.37
CA SER A 136 36.54 -31.96 24.85
C SER A 136 36.60 -31.02 23.65
N GLY A 137 35.47 -30.61 23.07
CA GLY A 137 35.44 -29.86 21.82
C GLY A 137 35.72 -28.36 21.92
N VAL A 138 35.74 -27.80 23.13
CA VAL A 138 36.21 -26.43 23.38
C VAL A 138 37.08 -26.43 24.63
N LEU A 139 38.40 -26.20 24.44
CA LEU A 139 39.38 -26.24 25.53
C LEU A 139 40.26 -25.00 25.50
N LEU A 140 40.20 -24.17 26.55
CA LEU A 140 41.19 -23.12 26.78
C LEU A 140 42.36 -23.72 27.56
N ILE A 141 43.49 -23.91 26.90
CA ILE A 141 44.63 -24.71 27.35
C ILE A 141 45.77 -23.81 27.85
N ASP A 142 46.33 -24.16 29.01
CA ASP A 142 47.66 -23.68 29.45
C ASP A 142 48.74 -24.55 28.77
N ASN A 143 49.09 -24.18 27.55
CA ASN A 143 50.04 -24.93 26.73
C ASN A 143 51.46 -24.90 27.31
N ARG A 144 51.82 -23.86 28.07
CA ARG A 144 53.09 -23.83 28.82
C ARG A 144 53.11 -24.96 29.85
N ALA A 145 52.07 -25.08 30.67
CA ALA A 145 51.97 -26.15 31.65
C ALA A 145 51.90 -27.54 31.01
N TRP A 146 51.22 -27.68 29.86
CA TRP A 146 51.17 -28.93 29.10
C TRP A 146 52.56 -29.38 28.63
N LYS A 147 53.40 -28.44 28.16
CA LYS A 147 54.79 -28.69 27.78
C LYS A 147 55.66 -29.04 29.00
N GLU A 148 55.61 -28.24 30.06
CA GLU A 148 56.42 -28.44 31.27
C GLU A 148 56.14 -29.77 31.97
N ARG A 149 54.87 -30.21 31.98
CA ARG A 149 54.44 -31.47 32.58
C ARG A 149 54.45 -32.66 31.63
N GLN A 150 54.88 -32.47 30.37
CA GLN A 150 54.92 -33.52 29.35
C GLN A 150 53.57 -34.24 29.18
N LEU A 151 52.47 -33.48 29.15
CA LEU A 151 51.13 -34.07 29.13
C LEU A 151 50.84 -34.87 27.86
N GLN A 152 51.48 -34.54 26.74
CA GLN A 152 51.40 -35.34 25.51
C GLN A 152 51.74 -36.82 25.77
N GLU A 153 52.88 -37.11 26.42
CA GLU A 153 53.26 -38.49 26.74
C GLU A 153 52.29 -39.15 27.72
N THR A 154 51.72 -38.35 28.63
CA THR A 154 50.76 -38.84 29.62
C THR A 154 49.46 -39.25 28.95
N PHE A 155 48.93 -38.44 28.03
CA PHE A 155 47.74 -38.78 27.25
C PHE A 155 47.95 -40.03 26.41
N ILE A 156 49.10 -40.18 25.74
CA ILE A 156 49.43 -41.37 24.95
C ILE A 156 49.47 -42.63 25.82
N LYS A 157 50.24 -42.61 26.93
CA LYS A 157 50.35 -43.75 27.86
C LYS A 157 49.00 -44.14 28.46
N GLU A 158 48.18 -43.15 28.80
CA GLU A 158 46.87 -43.39 29.39
C GLU A 158 45.85 -43.89 28.36
N THR A 159 45.96 -43.45 27.11
CA THR A 159 45.17 -44.00 25.99
C THR A 159 45.47 -45.48 25.83
N ASP A 160 46.74 -45.89 25.73
CA ASP A 160 47.11 -47.30 25.61
C ASP A 160 46.58 -48.15 26.79
N ARG A 161 46.63 -47.60 28.02
CA ARG A 161 46.08 -48.25 29.21
C ARG A 161 44.56 -48.44 29.11
N ILE A 162 43.84 -47.39 28.74
CA ILE A 162 42.37 -47.40 28.62
C ILE A 162 41.93 -48.31 27.47
N MET A 163 42.64 -48.34 26.35
CA MET A 163 42.34 -49.24 25.22
C MET A 163 42.34 -50.71 25.64
N GLY A 164 43.27 -51.13 26.51
CA GLY A 164 43.25 -52.48 27.08
C GLY A 164 41.98 -52.78 27.90
N LEU A 165 41.41 -51.79 28.58
CA LEU A 165 40.15 -51.93 29.33
C LEU A 165 38.95 -51.99 28.38
N VAL A 166 38.92 -51.16 27.35
CA VAL A 166 37.85 -51.13 26.35
C VAL A 166 37.81 -52.45 25.57
N GLN A 167 38.96 -52.91 25.07
CA GLN A 167 39.07 -54.16 24.30
C GLN A 167 38.74 -55.41 25.16
N SER A 168 38.93 -55.33 26.49
CA SER A 168 38.54 -56.41 27.41
C SER A 168 37.10 -56.31 27.92
N GLY A 169 36.33 -55.31 27.47
CA GLY A 169 34.94 -55.08 27.87
C GLY A 169 34.76 -54.58 29.30
N GLN A 170 35.82 -54.02 29.92
CA GLN A 170 35.80 -53.52 31.30
C GLN A 170 35.42 -52.03 31.41
N MET A 171 35.19 -51.36 30.28
CA MET A 171 34.77 -49.97 30.21
C MET A 171 33.72 -49.81 29.10
N GLU A 172 32.46 -49.67 29.49
CA GLU A 172 31.32 -49.55 28.55
C GLU A 172 31.11 -48.11 28.07
N ASP A 173 31.34 -47.09 28.91
CA ASP A 173 31.09 -45.67 28.61
C ASP A 173 32.32 -44.95 28.00
N PHE A 174 32.94 -45.56 26.98
CA PHE A 174 34.13 -45.01 26.35
C PHE A 174 33.79 -44.03 25.20
N ASN A 175 34.36 -42.83 25.25
CA ASN A 175 34.15 -41.75 24.28
C ASN A 175 35.48 -41.20 23.76
N GLY A 176 36.35 -42.08 23.28
CA GLY A 176 37.58 -41.68 22.59
C GLY A 176 38.55 -40.87 23.46
N ASP A 177 39.10 -39.81 22.87
CA ASP A 177 40.06 -38.91 23.52
C ASP A 177 39.44 -38.13 24.69
N GLN A 178 38.13 -37.82 24.64
CA GLN A 178 37.42 -37.12 25.72
C GLN A 178 37.49 -37.88 27.04
N THR A 179 37.32 -39.22 27.00
CA THR A 179 37.44 -40.06 28.21
C THR A 179 38.83 -39.99 28.80
N VAL A 180 39.86 -40.03 27.96
CA VAL A 180 41.27 -39.96 28.40
C VAL A 180 41.57 -38.58 29.00
N LEU A 181 41.15 -37.50 28.34
CA LEU A 181 41.32 -36.14 28.83
C LEU A 181 40.66 -35.94 30.19
N ASN A 182 39.42 -36.40 30.33
CA ASN A 182 38.70 -36.34 31.61
C ASN A 182 39.36 -37.18 32.70
N HIS A 183 39.95 -38.33 32.35
CA HIS A 183 40.67 -39.16 33.32
C HIS A 183 41.99 -38.51 33.78
N VAL A 184 42.77 -37.98 32.84
CA VAL A 184 44.07 -37.34 33.14
C VAL A 184 43.89 -35.99 33.84
N LEU A 185 42.87 -35.22 33.46
CA LEU A 185 42.65 -33.84 33.91
C LEU A 185 41.53 -33.68 34.94
N ALA A 186 41.00 -34.79 35.49
CA ALA A 186 39.82 -34.81 36.36
C ALA A 186 39.83 -33.76 37.49
N GLN A 187 41.02 -33.48 38.06
CA GLN A 187 41.20 -32.57 39.19
C GLN A 187 41.76 -31.19 38.79
N ASP A 188 42.14 -31.02 37.52
CA ASP A 188 42.95 -29.90 37.02
C ASP A 188 42.28 -29.15 35.85
N TRP A 189 40.95 -29.05 35.87
CA TRP A 189 40.19 -28.21 34.94
C TRP A 189 39.37 -27.12 35.65
N LEU A 190 39.08 -26.04 34.92
CA LEU A 190 38.21 -24.93 35.32
C LEU A 190 36.88 -25.01 34.55
N PRO A 191 35.74 -25.15 35.25
CA PRO A 191 34.42 -25.13 34.60
C PRO A 191 34.07 -23.76 34.00
N LEU A 192 33.57 -23.77 32.78
CA LEU A 192 33.07 -22.62 32.05
C LEU A 192 31.54 -22.64 31.96
N ASP A 193 30.97 -21.46 31.79
CA ASP A 193 29.56 -21.30 31.44
C ASP A 193 29.24 -21.96 30.08
N LYS A 194 28.05 -22.54 29.95
CA LYS A 194 27.64 -23.24 28.72
C LYS A 194 27.62 -22.36 27.48
N ILE A 195 27.54 -21.04 27.60
CA ILE A 195 27.62 -20.12 26.46
C ILE A 195 28.97 -20.21 25.71
N TYR A 196 30.02 -20.72 26.35
CA TYR A 196 31.33 -20.94 25.72
C TYR A 196 31.43 -22.27 24.95
N ASN A 197 30.45 -23.16 25.07
CA ASN A 197 30.37 -24.44 24.35
C ASN A 197 28.95 -24.99 24.50
N LEU A 198 27.99 -24.39 23.79
CA LEU A 198 26.59 -24.80 23.87
C LEU A 198 26.38 -26.07 23.03
N GLN A 199 26.17 -27.20 23.70
CA GLN A 199 26.11 -28.53 23.10
C GLN A 199 24.72 -28.85 22.52
N VAL A 200 24.34 -28.17 21.44
CA VAL A 200 22.98 -28.22 20.86
C VAL A 200 22.60 -29.57 20.25
N GLY A 201 23.58 -30.44 19.98
CA GLY A 201 23.33 -31.83 19.60
C GLY A 201 22.53 -32.64 20.63
N HIS A 202 22.51 -32.21 21.89
CA HIS A 202 21.74 -32.83 22.97
C HIS A 202 20.32 -32.27 23.13
N ASP A 203 19.92 -31.28 22.33
CA ASP A 203 18.62 -30.61 22.43
C ASP A 203 17.44 -31.60 22.45
N LEU A 204 17.46 -32.62 21.58
CA LEU A 204 16.37 -33.60 21.52
C LEU A 204 16.29 -34.49 22.77
N VAL A 205 17.45 -34.90 23.30
CA VAL A 205 17.52 -35.70 24.53
C VAL A 205 17.06 -34.86 25.71
N ALA A 206 17.50 -33.61 25.78
CA ALA A 206 17.08 -32.66 26.81
C ALA A 206 15.56 -32.46 26.79
N PHE A 207 14.99 -32.28 25.60
CA PHE A 207 13.54 -32.13 25.40
C PHE A 207 12.75 -33.34 25.94
N TYR A 208 13.06 -34.55 25.46
CA TYR A 208 12.32 -35.75 25.88
C TYR A 208 12.57 -36.15 27.34
N SER A 209 13.66 -35.66 27.95
CA SER A 209 13.99 -35.93 29.35
C SER A 209 13.47 -34.84 30.30
N GLY A 210 12.86 -33.76 29.81
CA GLY A 210 12.41 -32.63 30.63
C GLY A 210 13.56 -31.85 31.27
N TRP A 211 14.71 -31.75 30.59
CA TRP A 211 15.87 -31.01 31.05
C TRP A 211 15.78 -29.53 30.63
N ASP A 212 14.91 -28.77 31.29
CA ASP A 212 14.64 -27.37 30.95
C ASP A 212 15.89 -26.47 31.02
N GLY A 213 16.75 -26.72 32.02
CA GLY A 213 18.00 -25.97 32.21
C GLY A 213 19.00 -26.09 31.06
N HIS A 214 18.82 -27.00 30.10
CA HIS A 214 19.61 -27.02 28.86
C HIS A 214 19.26 -25.84 27.95
N PHE A 215 17.99 -25.45 27.92
CA PHE A 215 17.45 -24.41 27.04
C PHE A 215 17.60 -23.00 27.60
N GLU A 216 17.66 -22.84 28.93
CA GLU A 216 17.77 -21.53 29.61
C GLU A 216 19.13 -20.87 29.34
N LEU A 217 19.16 -19.75 28.61
CA LEU A 217 20.41 -19.02 28.34
C LEU A 217 20.31 -17.59 28.91
N ASP A 218 21.28 -17.21 29.75
CA ASP A 218 21.36 -15.84 30.29
C ASP A 218 21.87 -14.83 29.25
N GLN A 219 22.60 -15.31 28.25
CA GLN A 219 23.17 -14.54 27.16
C GLN A 219 23.33 -15.41 25.92
N GLU A 220 23.44 -14.77 24.75
CA GLU A 220 23.70 -15.46 23.49
C GLU A 220 24.97 -16.30 23.56
N PRO A 221 24.94 -17.56 23.07
CA PRO A 221 26.10 -18.42 23.08
C PRO A 221 27.19 -17.84 22.19
N LEU A 222 28.41 -17.88 22.69
CA LEU A 222 29.62 -17.47 22.01
C LEU A 222 30.10 -18.56 21.05
N ILE A 223 29.90 -19.82 21.44
CA ILE A 223 30.24 -21.01 20.64
C ILE A 223 29.07 -22.00 20.69
N ILE A 224 28.63 -22.42 19.51
CA ILE A 224 27.54 -23.37 19.32
C ILE A 224 28.15 -24.66 18.78
N HIS A 225 28.05 -25.74 19.54
CA HIS A 225 28.71 -27.00 19.24
C HIS A 225 27.68 -28.10 18.92
N TYR A 226 27.73 -28.57 17.67
CA TYR A 226 26.81 -29.55 17.13
C TYR A 226 27.22 -30.98 17.52
N THR A 227 27.29 -31.26 18.82
CA THR A 227 27.68 -32.58 19.39
C THR A 227 26.81 -33.74 18.90
N THR A 228 27.20 -34.98 19.23
CA THR A 228 26.50 -36.24 18.85
C THR A 228 26.58 -36.59 17.36
N PHE A 229 25.92 -37.66 16.94
CA PHE A 229 25.87 -38.09 15.53
C PHE A 229 24.89 -37.26 14.67
N ARG A 230 23.97 -36.50 15.30
CA ARG A 230 22.97 -35.67 14.61
C ARG A 230 23.58 -34.29 14.34
N LYS A 231 24.01 -34.06 13.10
CA LYS A 231 24.68 -32.83 12.65
C LYS A 231 23.79 -32.02 11.69
N PRO A 232 24.01 -30.70 11.56
CA PRO A 232 23.29 -29.86 10.62
C PRO A 232 23.37 -30.37 9.17
N TRP A 233 24.50 -30.97 8.80
CA TRP A 233 24.78 -31.47 7.44
C TRP A 233 24.39 -32.92 7.18
N ASN A 234 23.97 -33.69 8.19
CA ASN A 234 23.67 -35.13 8.02
C ASN A 234 22.35 -35.60 8.64
N SER A 235 21.65 -34.72 9.34
CA SER A 235 20.39 -34.98 10.00
C SER A 235 19.36 -33.97 9.51
N GLU A 236 18.10 -34.33 9.49
CA GLU A 236 16.99 -33.39 9.23
C GLU A 236 16.36 -32.88 10.53
N VAL A 237 16.87 -33.30 11.70
CA VAL A 237 16.31 -32.95 13.01
C VAL A 237 16.43 -31.45 13.25
N SER A 238 15.33 -30.88 13.74
CA SER A 238 15.16 -29.44 13.98
C SER A 238 15.55 -29.03 15.40
N TYR A 239 16.85 -29.04 15.72
CA TYR A 239 17.38 -28.43 16.95
C TYR A 239 17.93 -27.01 16.68
N ARG A 240 18.15 -26.25 17.75
CA ARG A 240 18.48 -24.81 17.66
C ARG A 240 19.76 -24.56 16.85
N TYR A 241 19.82 -23.39 16.21
CA TYR A 241 20.98 -22.89 15.44
C TYR A 241 21.39 -23.71 14.22
N ARG A 242 20.61 -24.72 13.80
CA ARG A 242 20.89 -25.51 12.60
C ARG A 242 21.17 -24.65 11.36
N GLN A 243 20.33 -23.64 11.11
CA GLN A 243 20.45 -22.77 9.93
C GLN A 243 21.72 -21.93 9.97
N LEU A 244 22.14 -21.47 11.16
CA LEU A 244 23.35 -20.68 11.34
C LEU A 244 24.60 -21.40 10.82
N TRP A 245 24.67 -22.73 10.95
CA TRP A 245 25.76 -23.50 10.36
C TRP A 245 25.80 -23.40 8.83
N TRP A 246 24.63 -23.51 8.19
CA TRP A 246 24.50 -23.38 6.73
C TRP A 246 24.78 -21.96 6.25
N ASP A 247 24.37 -20.95 7.01
CA ASP A 247 24.66 -19.54 6.70
C ASP A 247 26.18 -19.30 6.65
N PHE A 248 26.95 -19.80 7.63
CA PHE A 248 28.41 -19.73 7.60
C PHE A 248 29.04 -20.61 6.52
N GLN A 249 28.44 -21.76 6.19
CA GLN A 249 28.95 -22.64 5.15
C GLN A 249 28.85 -21.94 3.77
N ALA A 250 27.75 -21.23 3.53
CA ALA A 250 27.45 -20.54 2.28
C ALA A 250 28.26 -19.24 2.07
N LEU A 251 28.79 -18.61 3.13
CA LEU A 251 29.60 -17.40 3.02
C LEU A 251 30.84 -17.62 2.13
N ASN A 252 31.08 -16.71 1.20
CA ASN A 252 32.33 -16.70 0.47
C ASN A 252 33.41 -15.91 1.23
N VAL A 253 34.67 -16.12 0.85
CA VAL A 253 35.83 -15.44 1.46
C VAL A 253 35.70 -13.91 1.36
N GLU A 254 35.17 -13.41 0.25
CA GLU A 254 34.98 -11.99 -0.02
C GLU A 254 33.95 -11.34 0.93
N ASP A 255 32.88 -12.07 1.29
CA ASP A 255 31.82 -11.61 2.18
C ASP A 255 32.37 -11.35 3.60
N VAL A 256 33.24 -12.26 4.08
CA VAL A 256 33.92 -12.11 5.37
C VAL A 256 34.79 -10.85 5.40
N LEU A 257 35.49 -10.56 4.30
CA LEU A 257 36.31 -9.34 4.20
C LEU A 257 35.46 -8.08 4.12
N ALA A 258 34.38 -8.11 3.34
CA ALA A 258 33.43 -7.02 3.21
C ALA A 258 32.76 -6.69 4.54
N HIS A 259 32.46 -7.70 5.37
CA HIS A 259 31.96 -7.51 6.73
C HIS A 259 32.85 -6.60 7.55
N HIS A 260 34.15 -6.88 7.54
CA HIS A 260 35.15 -6.12 8.28
C HIS A 260 35.43 -4.72 7.73
N ARG A 261 34.91 -4.40 6.53
CA ARG A 261 34.91 -3.05 5.94
C ARG A 261 33.58 -2.31 6.16
N GLY A 262 32.57 -2.97 6.72
CA GLY A 262 31.21 -2.43 6.86
C GLY A 262 30.43 -2.43 5.54
N GLU A 263 30.85 -3.22 4.55
CA GLU A 263 30.22 -3.34 3.22
C GLU A 263 29.24 -4.52 3.15
N PHE A 264 29.29 -5.43 4.11
CA PHE A 264 28.46 -6.63 4.16
C PHE A 264 28.02 -6.94 5.59
N GLU A 265 26.78 -7.35 5.75
CA GLU A 265 26.30 -8.03 6.96
C GLU A 265 25.64 -9.33 6.50
N MET A 266 25.95 -10.43 7.20
CA MET A 266 25.30 -11.70 6.96
C MET A 266 23.78 -11.50 7.07
N PRO A 267 23.02 -11.71 5.98
CA PRO A 267 21.61 -11.40 5.97
C PRO A 267 20.89 -12.29 6.99
N ASP A 268 20.03 -11.69 7.82
CA ASP A 268 19.09 -12.48 8.61
C ASP A 268 18.16 -13.19 7.63
N HIS A 269 18.21 -14.52 7.57
CA HIS A 269 17.39 -15.29 6.62
C HIS A 269 15.89 -15.08 6.85
N TRP A 270 15.49 -14.71 8.08
CA TRP A 270 14.13 -14.30 8.39
C TRP A 270 13.71 -12.97 7.76
N GLU A 271 14.67 -12.14 7.30
CA GLU A 271 14.42 -10.87 6.63
C GLU A 271 14.39 -10.98 5.10
N GLN A 272 14.81 -12.12 4.53
CA GLN A 272 14.80 -12.34 3.08
C GLN A 272 13.37 -12.45 2.53
N ALA A 273 12.46 -13.06 3.30
CA ALA A 273 11.08 -13.18 2.88
C ALA A 273 10.31 -11.87 3.06
N SER A 274 9.43 -11.57 2.11
CA SER A 274 8.43 -10.52 2.29
C SER A 274 7.45 -10.89 3.40
N LEU A 275 7.23 -12.18 3.69
CA LEU A 275 6.38 -12.63 4.78
C LEU A 275 6.80 -14.05 5.22
N ASN A 276 6.87 -14.30 6.53
CA ASN A 276 7.11 -15.63 7.08
C ASN A 276 5.81 -16.20 7.67
N CYS A 277 5.38 -17.35 7.14
CA CYS A 277 4.19 -18.07 7.56
C CYS A 277 4.57 -19.38 8.25
N MET A 278 3.94 -19.67 9.38
CA MET A 278 4.16 -20.90 10.13
C MET A 278 3.00 -21.89 9.97
N LEU A 279 3.33 -23.17 9.84
CA LEU A 279 2.41 -24.29 10.01
C LEU A 279 2.97 -25.27 11.05
N LEU A 280 2.09 -25.86 11.85
CA LEU A 280 2.40 -27.08 12.61
C LEU A 280 1.39 -28.15 12.21
N THR A 281 1.87 -29.34 11.85
CA THR A 281 1.02 -30.46 11.44
C THR A 281 1.47 -31.78 12.07
N ASP A 282 0.52 -32.70 12.22
CA ASP A 282 0.71 -34.11 12.54
C ASP A 282 0.26 -35.05 11.39
N VAL A 283 -0.21 -34.47 10.29
CA VAL A 283 -0.69 -35.14 9.07
C VAL A 283 0.02 -34.62 7.82
N GLN A 284 -0.11 -35.33 6.69
CA GLN A 284 0.51 -34.93 5.43
C GLN A 284 -0.40 -34.02 4.59
N GLU A 285 -1.71 -34.07 4.84
CA GLU A 285 -2.73 -33.34 4.09
C GLU A 285 -2.75 -31.87 4.51
N LEU A 286 -2.07 -31.02 3.73
CA LEU A 286 -2.06 -29.56 3.85
C LEU A 286 -2.85 -28.95 2.68
N GLU A 287 -3.94 -28.26 3.01
CA GLU A 287 -4.86 -27.66 2.06
C GLU A 287 -4.18 -26.54 1.26
N GLN A 288 -4.16 -26.68 -0.07
CA GLN A 288 -3.63 -25.69 -1.03
C GLN A 288 -2.15 -25.26 -0.84
N ILE A 289 -1.33 -25.96 -0.04
CA ILE A 289 0.05 -25.52 0.26
C ILE A 289 0.92 -25.33 -0.99
N GLU A 290 0.82 -26.22 -1.97
CA GLU A 290 1.59 -26.12 -3.23
C GLU A 290 1.16 -24.92 -4.07
N PHE A 291 -0.15 -24.64 -4.10
CA PHE A 291 -0.69 -23.47 -4.80
C PHE A 291 -0.23 -22.18 -4.14
N LEU A 292 -0.24 -22.12 -2.80
CA LEU A 292 0.24 -20.97 -2.05
C LEU A 292 1.75 -20.75 -2.29
N ALA A 293 2.56 -21.80 -2.20
CA ALA A 293 4.00 -21.71 -2.45
C ALA A 293 4.34 -21.23 -3.86
N GLN A 294 3.63 -21.72 -4.88
CA GLN A 294 3.81 -21.28 -6.27
C GLN A 294 3.32 -19.86 -6.53
N SER A 295 2.22 -19.46 -5.89
CA SER A 295 1.61 -18.13 -6.09
C SER A 295 2.35 -17.03 -5.33
N LEU A 296 3.13 -17.38 -4.31
CA LEU A 296 3.79 -16.46 -3.40
C LEU A 296 5.29 -16.80 -3.24
N PRO A 297 6.10 -16.68 -4.31
CA PRO A 297 7.51 -17.07 -4.28
C PRO A 297 8.35 -16.28 -3.26
N SER A 298 7.92 -15.08 -2.87
CA SER A 298 8.58 -14.24 -1.86
C SER A 298 8.03 -14.40 -0.44
N VAL A 299 7.07 -15.31 -0.23
CA VAL A 299 6.56 -15.70 1.11
C VAL A 299 7.18 -17.04 1.49
N HIS A 300 7.79 -17.11 2.67
CA HIS A 300 8.37 -18.35 3.18
C HIS A 300 7.38 -19.10 4.08
N PHE A 301 7.26 -20.41 3.86
CA PHE A 301 6.37 -21.30 4.61
C PHE A 301 7.20 -22.27 5.46
N TYR A 302 7.12 -22.12 6.78
CA TYR A 302 7.82 -22.93 7.77
C TYR A 302 6.88 -24.02 8.28
N ILE A 303 7.07 -25.25 7.80
CA ILE A 303 6.21 -26.39 8.12
C ILE A 303 6.89 -27.25 9.18
N ALA A 304 6.32 -27.31 10.38
CA ALA A 304 6.87 -28.07 11.50
C ALA A 304 6.07 -29.33 11.83
N CYS A 305 6.76 -30.36 12.33
CA CYS A 305 6.20 -31.61 12.84
C CYS A 305 6.97 -32.10 14.07
N TYR A 306 6.29 -32.63 15.08
CA TYR A 306 6.95 -33.29 16.22
C TYR A 306 7.51 -34.69 15.88
N THR A 307 7.04 -35.28 14.79
CA THR A 307 7.46 -36.60 14.29
C THR A 307 8.30 -36.47 13.03
N ASP A 308 8.75 -37.62 12.50
CA ASP A 308 9.24 -37.67 11.13
C ASP A 308 8.14 -37.24 10.13
N MET A 309 8.57 -36.57 9.07
CA MET A 309 7.73 -36.21 7.94
C MET A 309 7.67 -37.36 6.93
N GLY A 310 6.48 -37.62 6.39
CA GLY A 310 6.28 -38.59 5.31
C GLY A 310 6.70 -38.05 3.94
N ASP A 311 6.67 -38.94 2.94
CA ASP A 311 7.17 -38.67 1.58
C ASP A 311 6.54 -37.44 0.92
N TYR A 312 5.24 -37.16 1.17
CA TYR A 312 4.57 -36.00 0.59
C TYR A 312 5.16 -34.69 1.11
N LEU A 313 5.24 -34.51 2.44
CA LEU A 313 5.80 -33.29 3.04
C LEU A 313 7.26 -33.12 2.64
N ARG A 314 8.05 -34.20 2.62
CA ARG A 314 9.44 -34.19 2.11
C ARG A 314 9.53 -33.73 0.65
N SER A 315 8.55 -34.08 -0.17
CA SER A 315 8.53 -33.67 -1.58
C SER A 315 8.29 -32.17 -1.80
N LEU A 316 7.87 -31.43 -0.75
CA LEU A 316 7.66 -29.98 -0.80
C LEU A 316 8.98 -29.18 -0.75
N ASP A 317 10.09 -29.81 -0.37
CA ASP A 317 11.44 -29.20 -0.41
C ASP A 317 11.88 -28.81 -1.84
N ARG A 318 11.12 -29.22 -2.87
CA ARG A 318 11.28 -28.76 -4.25
C ARG A 318 10.94 -27.28 -4.46
N TYR A 319 10.25 -26.64 -3.52
CA TYR A 319 9.88 -25.22 -3.57
C TYR A 319 10.87 -24.43 -2.70
N GLU A 320 11.61 -23.49 -3.30
CA GLU A 320 12.66 -22.71 -2.60
C GLU A 320 12.13 -21.92 -1.39
N ASN A 321 10.82 -21.64 -1.37
CA ASN A 321 10.15 -20.89 -0.33
C ASN A 321 9.41 -21.77 0.71
N ILE A 322 9.63 -23.10 0.71
CA ILE A 322 9.14 -24.01 1.76
C ILE A 322 10.32 -24.50 2.60
N HIS A 323 10.18 -24.40 3.92
CA HIS A 323 11.19 -24.81 4.90
C HIS A 323 10.60 -25.87 5.83
N LEU A 324 11.19 -27.06 5.84
CA LEU A 324 10.67 -28.23 6.57
C LEU A 324 11.40 -28.44 7.90
N TYR A 325 10.63 -28.59 8.99
CA TYR A 325 11.12 -28.80 10.34
C TYR A 325 10.59 -30.11 10.95
N PRO A 326 11.14 -31.28 10.58
CA PRO A 326 10.77 -32.56 11.19
C PRO A 326 11.40 -32.71 12.59
N GLN A 327 10.75 -33.51 13.45
CA GLN A 327 11.16 -33.76 14.83
C GLN A 327 11.49 -32.48 15.63
N VAL A 328 10.63 -31.46 15.51
CA VAL A 328 10.80 -30.17 16.17
C VAL A 328 10.69 -30.29 17.69
N ILE A 329 11.44 -29.45 18.41
CA ILE A 329 11.39 -29.31 19.87
C ILE A 329 10.73 -27.98 20.27
N HIS A 330 10.26 -27.84 21.51
CA HIS A 330 9.59 -26.61 21.98
C HIS A 330 10.43 -25.34 21.76
N ALA A 331 11.74 -25.39 22.03
CA ALA A 331 12.59 -24.22 21.89
C ALA A 331 12.66 -23.70 20.43
N VAL A 332 12.70 -24.60 19.44
CA VAL A 332 12.67 -24.21 18.02
C VAL A 332 11.27 -23.76 17.62
N LEU A 333 10.23 -24.41 18.14
CA LEU A 333 8.85 -23.97 17.90
C LEU A 333 8.61 -22.54 18.41
N ASP A 334 9.15 -22.20 19.57
CA ASP A 334 9.04 -20.86 20.15
C ASP A 334 9.80 -19.82 19.31
N GLU A 335 10.95 -20.17 18.73
CA GLU A 335 11.66 -19.35 17.75
C GLU A 335 10.82 -19.14 16.47
N LEU A 336 10.21 -20.20 15.92
CA LEU A 336 9.32 -20.08 14.76
C LEU A 336 8.12 -19.15 15.06
N ILE A 337 7.53 -19.26 16.25
CA ILE A 337 6.42 -18.40 16.69
C ILE A 337 6.86 -16.94 16.78
N ASP A 338 8.07 -16.67 17.29
CA ASP A 338 8.61 -15.31 17.38
C ASP A 338 8.84 -14.71 15.98
N LYS A 339 9.46 -15.49 15.09
CA LYS A 339 9.93 -15.02 13.77
C LYS A 339 8.87 -15.00 12.66
N CYS A 340 7.82 -15.82 12.76
CA CYS A 340 6.74 -15.83 11.77
C CYS A 340 5.67 -14.77 12.08
N GLN A 341 5.12 -14.13 11.05
CA GLN A 341 4.08 -13.10 11.18
C GLN A 341 2.68 -13.72 11.15
N VAL A 342 2.53 -14.86 10.49
CA VAL A 342 1.23 -15.50 10.23
C VAL A 342 1.28 -16.96 10.65
N TYR A 343 0.21 -17.46 11.26
CA TYR A 343 -0.02 -18.90 11.40
C TYR A 343 -1.09 -19.36 10.40
N LEU A 344 -0.78 -20.41 9.66
CA LEU A 344 -1.66 -21.01 8.67
C LEU A 344 -2.25 -22.30 9.24
N ASP A 345 -3.54 -22.27 9.57
CA ASP A 345 -4.28 -23.44 10.02
C ASP A 345 -4.92 -24.17 8.83
N ILE A 346 -4.07 -24.76 7.99
CA ILE A 346 -4.45 -25.40 6.73
C ILE A 346 -4.22 -26.92 6.73
N HIS A 347 -4.00 -27.53 7.89
CA HIS A 347 -3.83 -28.99 8.01
C HIS A 347 -5.16 -29.68 8.37
N HIS A 348 -5.41 -30.86 7.80
CA HIS A 348 -6.63 -31.66 8.04
C HIS A 348 -6.60 -32.49 9.35
N GLY A 349 -5.54 -32.34 10.14
CA GLY A 349 -5.35 -33.04 11.42
C GLY A 349 -6.11 -32.38 12.58
N SER A 350 -6.04 -32.98 13.77
CA SER A 350 -6.63 -32.39 14.99
C SER A 350 -5.77 -31.25 15.54
N GLU A 351 -6.39 -30.25 16.20
CA GLU A 351 -5.64 -29.20 16.90
C GLU A 351 -4.94 -29.80 18.11
N HIS A 352 -3.71 -30.23 17.92
CA HIS A 352 -2.79 -30.51 19.00
C HIS A 352 -1.99 -29.23 19.25
N TYR A 353 -1.80 -28.84 20.51
CA TYR A 353 -0.88 -27.77 20.95
C TYR A 353 -1.39 -26.31 20.95
N GLN A 354 -2.65 -26.01 20.62
CA GLN A 354 -3.28 -24.67 20.76
C GLN A 354 -2.44 -23.51 20.17
N LEU A 355 -1.71 -23.75 19.08
CA LEU A 355 -0.82 -22.76 18.46
C LEU A 355 -1.56 -21.54 17.94
N SER A 356 -2.77 -21.75 17.39
CA SER A 356 -3.68 -20.68 17.00
C SER A 356 -3.95 -19.71 18.15
N SER A 357 -4.06 -20.22 19.39
CA SER A 357 -4.25 -19.37 20.57
C SER A 357 -3.00 -18.56 20.94
N ARG A 358 -1.81 -19.13 20.74
CA ARG A 358 -0.53 -18.44 21.00
C ARG A 358 -0.30 -17.29 20.01
N PHE A 359 -0.56 -17.49 18.72
CA PHE A 359 -0.48 -16.43 17.71
C PHE A 359 -1.49 -15.31 17.97
N LYS A 360 -2.75 -15.67 18.28
CA LYS A 360 -3.78 -14.69 18.65
C LYS A 360 -3.39 -13.87 19.89
N ALA A 361 -2.81 -14.50 20.91
CA ALA A 361 -2.35 -13.81 22.12
C ALA A 361 -1.21 -12.79 21.84
N LEU A 362 -0.43 -13.02 20.77
CA LEU A 362 0.61 -12.11 20.30
C LEU A 362 0.10 -11.06 19.29
N GLY A 363 -1.20 -11.03 18.99
CA GLY A 363 -1.80 -10.14 17.98
C GLY A 363 -1.44 -10.51 16.54
N LYS A 364 -0.94 -11.73 16.30
CA LYS A 364 -0.56 -12.22 14.97
C LYS A 364 -1.75 -12.92 14.29
N PRO A 365 -2.01 -12.68 13.00
CA PRO A 365 -3.15 -13.27 12.30
C PRO A 365 -3.02 -14.80 12.15
N VAL A 366 -4.17 -15.46 12.28
CA VAL A 366 -4.36 -16.90 12.05
C VAL A 366 -5.31 -17.05 10.88
N LEU A 367 -4.86 -17.65 9.79
CA LEU A 367 -5.67 -17.84 8.57
C LEU A 367 -5.95 -19.33 8.38
N ALA A 368 -7.17 -19.67 7.99
CA ALA A 368 -7.59 -21.04 7.71
C ALA A 368 -8.40 -21.11 6.42
N PHE A 369 -8.52 -22.30 5.83
CA PHE A 369 -9.53 -22.57 4.83
C PHE A 369 -10.83 -23.03 5.49
N ASP A 370 -11.96 -22.82 4.82
CA ASP A 370 -13.29 -23.21 5.31
C ASP A 370 -13.43 -24.71 5.60
N ASN A 371 -12.65 -25.56 4.94
CA ASN A 371 -12.59 -27.01 5.14
C ASN A 371 -11.49 -27.47 6.14
N THR A 372 -10.59 -26.59 6.57
CA THR A 372 -9.55 -26.88 7.59
C THR A 372 -9.77 -26.15 8.90
N LYS A 373 -10.67 -25.15 8.94
CA LYS A 373 -11.00 -24.39 10.14
C LYS A 373 -11.39 -25.31 11.30
N LYS A 374 -10.82 -25.06 12.46
CA LYS A 374 -11.04 -25.90 13.65
C LYS A 374 -12.00 -25.27 14.65
N ASN A 375 -12.24 -23.95 14.54
CA ASN A 375 -13.14 -23.23 15.41
C ASN A 375 -14.11 -22.33 14.62
N GLU A 376 -15.39 -22.30 15.03
CA GLU A 376 -16.42 -21.43 14.43
C GLU A 376 -16.13 -19.93 14.64
N ASN A 377 -15.29 -19.58 15.62
CA ASN A 377 -14.89 -18.20 15.95
C ASN A 377 -13.57 -17.75 15.28
N GLU A 378 -13.14 -18.39 14.20
CA GLU A 378 -11.99 -17.90 13.41
C GLU A 378 -12.39 -16.71 12.53
N GLU A 379 -11.72 -15.58 12.73
CA GLU A 379 -12.07 -14.31 12.07
C GLU A 379 -11.57 -14.22 10.61
N LEU A 380 -10.58 -15.02 10.21
CA LEU A 380 -9.94 -14.97 8.89
C LEU A 380 -9.99 -16.34 8.20
N VAL A 381 -11.18 -16.72 7.74
CA VAL A 381 -11.45 -17.98 7.02
C VAL A 381 -11.68 -17.70 5.54
N TYR A 382 -11.04 -18.48 4.66
CA TYR A 382 -11.11 -18.33 3.21
C TYR A 382 -11.71 -19.58 2.55
N PRO A 383 -12.43 -19.47 1.42
CA PRO A 383 -12.94 -20.64 0.71
C PRO A 383 -11.81 -21.47 0.09
N HIS A 384 -11.73 -22.78 0.39
CA HIS A 384 -10.72 -23.67 -0.20
C HIS A 384 -10.84 -23.80 -1.73
N GLU A 385 -12.04 -23.61 -2.29
CA GLU A 385 -12.28 -23.58 -3.74
C GLU A 385 -11.76 -22.28 -4.40
N HIS A 386 -11.44 -21.24 -3.61
CA HIS A 386 -10.97 -19.93 -4.07
C HIS A 386 -9.70 -19.48 -3.32
N PRO A 387 -8.58 -20.24 -3.40
CA PRO A 387 -7.37 -19.96 -2.64
C PRO A 387 -6.69 -18.63 -3.01
N GLN A 388 -7.07 -18.02 -4.13
CA GLN A 388 -6.62 -16.68 -4.51
C GLN A 388 -6.98 -15.61 -3.47
N GLU A 389 -8.05 -15.79 -2.69
CA GLU A 389 -8.42 -14.85 -1.64
C GLU A 389 -7.42 -14.84 -0.48
N MET A 390 -6.98 -16.03 -0.06
CA MET A 390 -5.92 -16.16 0.94
C MET A 390 -4.60 -15.59 0.40
N VAL A 391 -4.29 -15.79 -0.89
CA VAL A 391 -3.13 -15.16 -1.56
C VAL A 391 -3.20 -13.64 -1.46
N ARG A 392 -4.35 -13.02 -1.79
CA ARG A 392 -4.51 -11.56 -1.65
C ARG A 392 -4.30 -11.09 -0.21
N LYS A 393 -4.80 -11.85 0.77
CA LYS A 393 -4.57 -11.52 2.18
C LYS A 393 -3.10 -11.61 2.54
N LEU A 394 -2.41 -12.69 2.18
CA LEU A 394 -0.98 -12.85 2.44
C LEU A 394 -0.19 -11.73 1.74
N CYS A 395 -0.53 -11.37 0.50
CA CYS A 395 0.04 -10.20 -0.19
C CYS A 395 -0.16 -8.89 0.57
N SER A 396 -1.33 -8.67 1.19
CA SER A 396 -1.56 -7.47 2.00
C SER A 396 -0.72 -7.40 3.27
N LEU A 397 -0.21 -8.55 3.74
CA LEU A 397 0.61 -8.67 4.96
C LEU A 397 2.12 -8.66 4.65
N MET A 398 2.51 -8.77 3.37
CA MET A 398 3.90 -8.77 2.96
C MET A 398 4.60 -7.44 3.27
N LYS A 399 5.81 -7.53 3.84
CA LYS A 399 6.80 -6.46 3.85
C LYS A 399 6.98 -6.01 2.41
N LYS A 400 6.74 -4.73 2.14
CA LYS A 400 6.96 -4.14 0.81
C LYS A 400 8.43 -4.33 0.46
N GLU A 401 8.73 -4.92 -0.70
CA GLU A 401 10.10 -5.10 -1.17
C GLU A 401 10.85 -3.76 -1.10
N LYS A 402 12.06 -3.77 -0.54
CA LYS A 402 12.98 -2.65 -0.72
C LYS A 402 13.26 -2.57 -2.23
N PRO A 403 12.85 -1.49 -2.92
CA PRO A 403 13.09 -1.37 -4.34
C PRO A 403 14.60 -1.34 -4.59
N GLN A 404 15.02 -1.84 -5.77
CA GLN A 404 16.43 -1.83 -6.19
C GLN A 404 17.08 -0.44 -6.12
N ALA A 405 16.28 0.62 -6.18
CA ALA A 405 16.74 2.01 -6.04
C ALA A 405 15.70 2.87 -5.32
N PHE A 406 16.19 3.85 -4.56
CA PHE A 406 15.36 4.92 -4.00
C PHE A 406 14.93 5.89 -5.10
N ARG A 407 13.71 6.43 -4.99
CA ARG A 407 13.25 7.52 -5.85
C ARG A 407 13.79 8.84 -5.31
N ALA A 408 14.46 9.61 -6.16
CA ALA A 408 15.08 10.87 -5.75
C ALA A 408 14.05 12.01 -5.73
N VAL A 409 13.91 12.66 -4.57
CA VAL A 409 13.16 13.92 -4.42
C VAL A 409 14.14 15.03 -4.07
N VAL A 410 14.04 16.17 -4.75
CA VAL A 410 14.94 17.31 -4.56
C VAL A 410 14.14 18.49 -4.02
N LEU A 411 14.62 19.06 -2.92
CA LEU A 411 14.11 20.30 -2.34
C LEU A 411 15.24 21.32 -2.34
N ALA A 412 14.94 22.59 -2.63
CA ALA A 412 15.93 23.66 -2.58
C ALA A 412 15.44 24.80 -1.69
N ALA A 413 16.12 25.04 -0.57
CA ALA A 413 15.71 26.05 0.40
C ALA A 413 16.84 26.45 1.35
N ASN A 414 16.71 27.63 1.95
CA ASN A 414 17.54 28.07 3.08
C ASN A 414 16.86 27.76 4.42
N ALA A 415 17.63 27.79 5.51
CA ALA A 415 17.21 27.39 6.86
C ALA A 415 16.02 28.19 7.39
N ALA A 416 15.81 29.42 6.90
CA ALA A 416 14.63 30.23 7.21
C ALA A 416 13.30 29.57 6.78
N TYR A 417 13.34 28.64 5.82
CA TYR A 417 12.20 27.86 5.33
C TYR A 417 12.19 26.42 5.88
N SER A 418 12.90 26.15 6.98
CA SER A 418 13.03 24.80 7.54
C SER A 418 11.70 24.16 7.95
N GLU A 419 10.74 24.95 8.44
CA GLU A 419 9.38 24.47 8.76
C GLU A 419 8.59 24.06 7.50
N GLN A 420 8.76 24.81 6.41
CA GLN A 420 8.13 24.53 5.13
C GLN A 420 8.71 23.25 4.51
N VAL A 421 10.04 23.15 4.45
CA VAL A 421 10.76 21.93 4.02
C VAL A 421 10.34 20.73 4.85
N LEU A 422 10.26 20.88 6.17
CA LEU A 422 9.81 19.82 7.08
C LEU A 422 8.38 19.35 6.74
N THR A 423 7.47 20.29 6.49
CA THR A 423 6.07 20.01 6.19
C THR A 423 5.93 19.30 4.84
N THR A 424 6.66 19.75 3.81
CA THR A 424 6.72 19.06 2.51
C THR A 424 7.25 17.64 2.66
N ILE A 425 8.36 17.42 3.40
CA ILE A 425 8.90 16.08 3.66
C ILE A 425 7.86 15.21 4.38
N LYS A 426 7.22 15.71 5.45
CA LYS A 426 6.17 14.99 6.17
C LYS A 426 5.04 14.56 5.24
N SER A 427 4.56 15.48 4.40
CA SER A 427 3.49 15.17 3.45
C SER A 427 3.90 14.06 2.47
N ILE A 428 5.14 14.07 1.98
CA ILE A 428 5.64 13.03 1.08
C ILE A 428 5.74 11.69 1.78
N VAL A 429 6.36 11.62 2.96
CA VAL A 429 6.53 10.35 3.69
C VAL A 429 5.24 9.85 4.35
N CYS A 430 4.20 10.67 4.43
CA CYS A 430 2.88 10.19 4.83
C CYS A 430 2.30 9.22 3.78
N HIS A 431 2.68 9.37 2.51
CA HIS A 431 2.14 8.58 1.40
C HIS A 431 3.17 7.69 0.71
N ASN A 432 4.46 7.98 0.86
CA ASN A 432 5.52 7.37 0.09
C ASN A 432 6.57 6.71 0.98
N ARG A 433 7.18 5.63 0.49
CA ARG A 433 8.37 4.98 1.05
C ARG A 433 9.48 4.94 0.00
N PHE A 434 10.70 4.64 0.44
CA PHE A 434 11.85 4.51 -0.44
C PHE A 434 12.15 5.79 -1.23
N ILE A 435 12.02 6.93 -0.54
CA ILE A 435 12.38 8.24 -1.06
C ILE A 435 13.74 8.65 -0.53
N LYS A 436 14.62 9.12 -1.41
CA LYS A 436 15.89 9.74 -1.04
C LYS A 436 15.80 11.23 -1.30
N PHE A 437 15.73 11.98 -0.21
CA PHE A 437 15.61 13.44 -0.23
C PHE A 437 16.98 14.08 -0.42
N TYR A 438 17.11 14.96 -1.40
CA TYR A 438 18.24 15.86 -1.57
C TYR A 438 17.81 17.26 -1.19
N VAL A 439 18.31 17.80 -0.08
CA VAL A 439 18.00 19.17 0.35
C VAL A 439 19.15 20.08 -0.05
N ILE A 440 19.01 20.75 -1.19
CA ILE A 440 19.97 21.71 -1.72
C ILE A 440 19.87 23.00 -0.92
N ASN A 441 20.95 23.36 -0.22
CA ASN A 441 20.93 24.47 0.74
C ASN A 441 22.28 25.18 0.83
N SER A 442 22.27 26.36 1.46
CA SER A 442 23.49 27.10 1.80
C SER A 442 23.78 27.16 3.31
N ASP A 443 22.76 26.99 4.16
CA ASP A 443 22.81 27.41 5.56
C ASP A 443 22.08 26.47 6.56
N PHE A 444 21.53 25.32 6.15
CA PHE A 444 20.88 24.39 7.10
C PHE A 444 21.87 23.78 8.11
N PRO A 445 21.58 23.77 9.42
CA PRO A 445 22.45 23.15 10.42
C PRO A 445 22.61 21.64 10.22
N THR A 446 23.81 21.10 10.46
CA THR A 446 24.09 19.66 10.36
C THR A 446 23.25 18.85 11.35
N GLU A 447 22.98 19.38 12.55
CA GLU A 447 22.16 18.73 13.58
C GLU A 447 20.71 18.51 13.11
N TRP A 448 20.20 19.39 12.25
CA TRP A 448 18.88 19.22 11.65
C TRP A 448 18.86 17.97 10.75
N PHE A 449 19.90 17.77 9.93
CA PHE A 449 20.04 16.57 9.10
C PHE A 449 20.22 15.30 9.92
N VAL A 450 21.05 15.30 10.97
CA VAL A 450 21.21 14.14 11.87
C VAL A 450 19.88 13.74 12.51
N LYS A 451 19.05 14.72 12.89
CA LYS A 451 17.71 14.47 13.43
C LYS A 451 16.77 13.90 12.38
N MET A 452 16.81 14.42 11.16
CA MET A 452 15.97 13.97 10.05
C MET A 452 16.36 12.57 9.56
N GLU A 453 17.66 12.26 9.47
CA GLU A 453 18.16 10.94 9.10
C GLU A 453 17.62 9.85 10.03
N LYS A 454 17.69 10.08 11.36
CA LYS A 454 17.11 9.15 12.34
C LYS A 454 15.60 8.96 12.22
N ARG A 455 14.88 9.98 11.75
CA ARG A 455 13.41 9.93 11.56
C ARG A 455 13.06 9.19 10.27
N LEU A 456 13.73 9.56 9.18
CA LEU A 456 13.48 9.01 7.85
C LEU A 456 13.96 7.56 7.70
N ALA A 457 15.04 7.18 8.39
CA ALA A 457 15.52 5.79 8.41
C ALA A 457 14.46 4.81 8.95
N LYS A 458 13.59 5.26 9.87
CA LYS A 458 12.47 4.46 10.39
C LYS A 458 11.29 4.35 9.43
N LEU A 459 11.29 5.15 8.37
CA LEU A 459 10.22 5.24 7.36
C LEU A 459 10.74 4.82 5.98
N ASP A 460 11.78 3.98 5.95
CA ASP A 460 12.45 3.54 4.72
C ASP A 460 12.81 4.68 3.76
N CYS A 461 13.21 5.83 4.30
CA CYS A 461 13.59 7.02 3.55
C CYS A 461 15.00 7.48 3.92
N GLN A 462 15.66 8.18 3.01
CA GLN A 462 17.00 8.73 3.20
C GLN A 462 17.00 10.23 2.99
N ILE A 463 18.00 10.93 3.55
CA ILE A 463 18.20 12.35 3.31
C ILE A 463 19.68 12.67 3.11
N VAL A 464 19.96 13.52 2.13
CA VAL A 464 21.29 14.00 1.76
C VAL A 464 21.35 15.50 1.96
N ASN A 465 22.36 15.96 2.70
CA ASN A 465 22.70 17.37 2.82
C ASN A 465 23.47 17.83 1.58
N ALA A 466 22.75 18.32 0.57
CA ALA A 466 23.33 18.82 -0.68
C ALA A 466 23.76 20.29 -0.51
N ARG A 467 24.81 20.51 0.28
CA ARG A 467 25.26 21.87 0.62
C ARG A 467 26.05 22.50 -0.55
N VAL A 468 25.56 23.64 -1.04
CA VAL A 468 26.27 24.49 -2.00
C VAL A 468 27.22 25.42 -1.24
N ASP A 469 28.48 25.45 -1.65
CA ASP A 469 29.51 26.34 -1.09
C ASP A 469 30.34 27.04 -2.19
N GLY A 470 31.29 27.88 -1.78
CA GLY A 470 32.14 28.65 -2.70
C GLY A 470 32.92 27.82 -3.72
N SER A 471 33.21 26.54 -3.45
CA SER A 471 33.95 25.68 -4.37
C SER A 471 33.12 25.30 -5.60
N HIS A 472 31.84 24.98 -5.39
CA HIS A 472 30.86 24.66 -6.44
C HIS A 472 30.57 25.85 -7.36
N ILE A 473 30.84 27.06 -6.87
CA ILE A 473 30.52 28.33 -7.54
C ILE A 473 31.74 28.88 -8.28
N SER A 474 32.95 28.66 -7.77
CA SER A 474 34.19 29.21 -8.33
C SER A 474 34.44 28.88 -9.81
N GLN A 475 33.76 27.85 -10.32
CA GLN A 475 33.79 27.43 -11.72
C GLN A 475 32.87 28.24 -12.65
N TYR A 476 31.92 29.02 -12.12
CA TYR A 476 30.96 29.82 -12.88
C TYR A 476 31.23 31.33 -12.74
N LYS A 477 30.96 32.11 -13.79
CA LYS A 477 31.11 33.58 -13.77
C LYS A 477 29.76 34.23 -13.49
N THR A 478 29.53 34.72 -12.27
CA THR A 478 28.29 35.46 -11.96
C THR A 478 28.46 36.51 -10.85
N ASN A 479 27.65 37.57 -10.90
CA ASN A 479 27.57 38.65 -9.90
C ASN A 479 26.33 38.57 -8.98
N ILE A 480 25.47 37.56 -9.13
CA ILE A 480 24.22 37.40 -8.35
C ILE A 480 24.45 36.44 -7.18
N HIS A 481 23.75 36.66 -6.05
CA HIS A 481 23.80 35.75 -4.92
C HIS A 481 23.12 34.41 -5.24
N TYR A 482 23.89 33.33 -5.32
CA TYR A 482 23.46 32.00 -5.81
C TYR A 482 22.39 31.30 -4.97
N SER A 483 22.14 31.75 -3.73
CA SER A 483 21.08 31.18 -2.89
C SER A 483 19.68 31.34 -3.49
N VAL A 484 19.54 32.18 -4.53
CA VAL A 484 18.28 32.40 -5.27
C VAL A 484 18.04 31.27 -6.30
N PHE A 485 19.08 30.52 -6.71
CA PHE A 485 19.01 29.55 -7.82
C PHE A 485 19.47 28.14 -7.43
N LEU A 486 19.32 27.76 -6.15
CA LEU A 486 19.78 26.49 -5.60
C LEU A 486 19.32 25.27 -6.45
N ARG A 487 18.13 25.33 -7.07
CA ARG A 487 17.60 24.25 -7.91
C ARG A 487 18.46 23.91 -9.13
N TYR A 488 19.28 24.84 -9.65
CA TYR A 488 20.15 24.59 -10.80
C TYR A 488 21.21 23.51 -10.52
N PHE A 489 21.58 23.33 -9.24
CA PHE A 489 22.58 22.35 -8.81
C PHE A 489 22.02 20.92 -8.65
N THR A 490 20.79 20.66 -9.10
CA THR A 490 20.18 19.32 -9.00
C THR A 490 21.08 18.22 -9.56
N ALA A 491 21.56 18.38 -10.80
CA ALA A 491 22.44 17.40 -11.45
C ALA A 491 23.86 17.30 -10.85
N THR A 492 24.23 18.24 -9.98
CA THR A 492 25.51 18.23 -9.25
C THR A 492 25.49 17.22 -8.11
N PHE A 493 24.36 17.08 -7.40
CA PHE A 493 24.27 16.26 -6.18
C PHE A 493 23.51 14.94 -6.36
N VAL A 494 22.51 14.92 -7.25
CA VAL A 494 21.68 13.74 -7.46
C VAL A 494 22.45 12.68 -8.26
N GLN A 495 22.40 11.45 -7.77
CA GLN A 495 23.11 10.32 -8.35
C GLN A 495 22.23 9.50 -9.29
N GLU A 496 20.93 9.53 -9.05
CA GLU A 496 19.89 8.85 -9.82
C GLU A 496 19.71 9.52 -11.19
N ASP A 497 19.23 8.73 -12.17
CA ASP A 497 19.06 9.18 -13.56
C ASP A 497 17.91 10.17 -13.74
N GLN A 498 16.91 10.10 -12.85
CA GLN A 498 15.73 10.94 -12.82
C GLN A 498 15.43 11.39 -11.39
N ALA A 499 14.95 12.61 -11.21
CA ALA A 499 14.56 13.13 -9.91
C ALA A 499 13.35 14.05 -9.98
N LEU A 500 12.52 14.03 -8.94
CA LEU A 500 11.40 14.95 -8.80
C LEU A 500 11.81 16.14 -7.92
N TYR A 501 11.95 17.31 -8.53
CA TYR A 501 12.13 18.56 -7.81
C TYR A 501 10.77 19.11 -7.36
N LEU A 502 10.71 19.56 -6.10
CA LEU A 502 9.55 20.23 -5.50
C LEU A 502 9.99 21.52 -4.78
N ASP A 503 9.23 22.61 -4.94
CA ASP A 503 9.36 23.78 -4.07
C ASP A 503 8.93 23.42 -2.62
N CYS A 504 9.39 24.20 -1.64
CA CYS A 504 9.09 23.94 -0.22
C CYS A 504 7.70 24.44 0.23
N ASP A 505 6.96 25.14 -0.62
CA ASP A 505 5.60 25.62 -0.39
C ASP A 505 4.54 24.69 -1.02
N ILE A 506 4.86 23.40 -1.02
CA ILE A 506 4.06 22.30 -1.57
C ILE A 506 3.71 21.28 -0.48
N VAL A 507 2.54 20.67 -0.61
CA VAL A 507 2.17 19.44 0.10
C VAL A 507 1.74 18.35 -0.86
N VAL A 508 2.12 17.12 -0.56
CA VAL A 508 1.79 15.91 -1.31
C VAL A 508 0.73 15.12 -0.54
N THR A 509 -0.36 14.77 -1.21
CA THR A 509 -1.55 14.18 -0.58
C THR A 509 -1.81 12.72 -0.97
N ARG A 510 -0.96 12.14 -1.83
CA ARG A 510 -1.06 10.75 -2.27
C ARG A 510 0.29 10.19 -2.72
N ASP A 511 0.30 8.91 -3.06
CA ASP A 511 1.47 8.23 -3.62
C ASP A 511 1.93 8.88 -4.95
N LEU A 512 3.25 9.03 -5.10
CA LEU A 512 3.90 9.68 -6.25
C LEU A 512 4.43 8.67 -7.28
N SER A 513 4.14 7.37 -7.19
CA SER A 513 4.71 6.39 -8.11
C SER A 513 4.38 6.68 -9.57
N GLU A 514 3.18 7.21 -9.84
CA GLU A 514 2.76 7.59 -11.20
C GLU A 514 3.63 8.70 -11.80
N ILE A 515 4.04 9.71 -11.02
CA ILE A 515 4.87 10.80 -11.55
C ILE A 515 6.29 10.31 -11.86
N PHE A 516 6.84 9.42 -11.04
CA PHE A 516 8.14 8.80 -11.26
C PHE A 516 8.13 7.79 -12.42
N ALA A 517 6.96 7.28 -12.79
CA ALA A 517 6.80 6.35 -13.92
C ALA A 517 6.73 7.06 -15.28
N VAL A 518 6.66 8.39 -15.32
CA VAL A 518 6.61 9.15 -16.57
C VAL A 518 7.93 9.00 -17.33
N ASP A 519 7.83 8.46 -18.54
CA ASP A 519 8.95 8.40 -19.48
C ASP A 519 9.17 9.77 -20.13
N LEU A 520 10.29 10.41 -19.79
CA LEU A 520 10.69 11.69 -20.38
C LEU A 520 11.31 11.52 -21.77
N GLY A 521 11.68 10.31 -22.19
CA GLY A 521 12.43 10.07 -23.42
C GLY A 521 13.67 10.96 -23.51
N SER A 522 13.78 11.74 -24.59
CA SER A 522 14.88 12.70 -24.80
C SER A 522 14.64 14.09 -24.21
N TYR A 523 13.52 14.32 -23.53
CA TYR A 523 13.21 15.63 -22.97
C TYR A 523 14.01 15.89 -21.68
N PRO A 524 14.48 17.14 -21.46
CA PRO A 524 15.25 17.51 -20.28
C PRO A 524 14.44 17.48 -18.99
N LEU A 525 13.12 17.68 -19.07
CA LEU A 525 12.23 17.67 -17.91
C LEU A 525 10.77 17.45 -18.31
N GLY A 526 9.96 17.05 -17.32
CA GLY A 526 8.51 17.17 -17.31
C GLY A 526 8.06 18.20 -16.28
N ALA A 527 7.04 18.98 -16.60
CA ALA A 527 6.51 20.03 -15.72
C ALA A 527 5.02 20.26 -15.97
N VAL A 528 4.34 20.99 -15.09
CA VAL A 528 2.93 21.35 -15.26
C VAL A 528 2.83 22.75 -15.86
N ARG A 529 1.91 22.93 -16.81
CA ARG A 529 1.62 24.23 -17.44
C ARG A 529 1.23 25.29 -16.42
N ASP A 530 1.81 26.47 -16.55
CA ASP A 530 1.45 27.65 -15.75
C ASP A 530 0.28 28.37 -16.42
N LEU A 531 -0.95 28.08 -15.96
CA LEU A 531 -2.17 28.71 -16.47
C LEU A 531 -2.22 30.23 -16.22
N GLY A 532 -1.53 30.72 -15.17
CA GLY A 532 -1.39 32.15 -14.93
C GLY A 532 -0.53 32.82 -16.00
N GLY A 533 0.52 32.13 -16.47
CA GLY A 533 1.34 32.53 -17.62
C GLY A 533 0.50 32.87 -18.85
N GLU A 534 -0.43 31.97 -19.19
CA GLU A 534 -1.32 32.13 -20.34
C GLU A 534 -2.33 33.27 -20.12
N VAL A 535 -2.98 33.33 -18.96
CA VAL A 535 -4.04 34.30 -18.68
C VAL A 535 -3.50 35.73 -18.53
N TYR A 536 -2.37 35.91 -17.83
CA TYR A 536 -1.85 37.24 -17.53
C TYR A 536 -0.89 37.77 -18.58
N PHE A 537 -0.17 36.89 -19.28
CA PHE A 537 0.92 37.28 -20.19
C PHE A 537 0.75 36.72 -21.61
N GLY A 538 -0.20 35.80 -21.86
CA GLY A 538 -0.41 35.18 -23.17
C GLY A 538 0.69 34.19 -23.55
N GLU A 539 1.40 33.64 -22.56
CA GLU A 539 2.57 32.78 -22.76
C GLU A 539 2.25 31.32 -22.42
N GLN A 540 2.71 30.39 -23.26
CA GLN A 540 2.59 28.95 -23.00
C GLN A 540 3.85 28.43 -22.30
N ILE A 541 3.91 28.65 -20.99
CA ILE A 541 5.04 28.32 -20.12
C ILE A 541 4.66 27.27 -19.06
N PHE A 542 5.66 26.65 -18.45
CA PHE A 542 5.49 25.74 -17.31
C PHE A 542 5.83 26.42 -15.98
N ASN A 543 5.22 25.95 -14.90
CA ASN A 543 5.58 26.37 -13.54
C ASN A 543 6.82 25.61 -13.06
N SER A 544 7.78 26.31 -12.46
CA SER A 544 9.06 25.72 -12.03
C SER A 544 9.03 24.98 -10.69
N GLY A 545 7.89 25.01 -9.97
CA GLY A 545 7.79 24.44 -8.62
C GLY A 545 7.64 22.92 -8.55
N VAL A 546 7.30 22.27 -9.66
CA VAL A 546 7.29 20.80 -9.78
C VAL A 546 7.95 20.42 -11.10
N LEU A 547 9.14 19.81 -11.03
CA LEU A 547 9.90 19.40 -12.21
C LEU A 547 10.33 17.93 -12.07
N LEU A 548 9.89 17.08 -12.98
CA LEU A 548 10.49 15.76 -13.17
C LEU A 548 11.72 15.93 -14.06
N ILE A 549 12.90 15.86 -13.49
CA ILE A 549 14.16 16.21 -14.14
C ILE A 549 14.84 14.95 -14.69
N ASN A 550 15.24 15.00 -15.96
CA ASN A 550 16.19 14.03 -16.52
C ASN A 550 17.61 14.44 -16.11
N VAL A 551 18.08 13.86 -15.00
CA VAL A 551 19.34 14.25 -14.35
C VAL A 551 20.53 13.92 -15.25
N ASN A 552 20.48 12.81 -15.97
CA ASN A 552 21.53 12.44 -16.93
C ASN A 552 21.64 13.47 -18.05
N TYR A 553 20.51 13.87 -18.65
CA TYR A 553 20.51 14.92 -19.65
C TYR A 553 21.09 16.23 -19.10
N TRP A 554 20.67 16.63 -17.89
CA TRP A 554 21.15 17.86 -17.26
C TRP A 554 22.65 17.84 -17.01
N ARG A 555 23.19 16.69 -16.60
CA ARG A 555 24.61 16.47 -16.34
C ARG A 555 25.43 16.46 -17.62
N GLU A 556 24.99 15.72 -18.65
CA GLU A 556 25.69 15.58 -19.93
C GLU A 556 25.74 16.88 -20.74
N ASN A 557 24.72 17.72 -20.61
CA ASN A 557 24.60 18.98 -21.38
C ASN A 557 25.01 20.22 -20.58
N ASP A 558 25.59 20.07 -19.37
CA ASP A 558 25.95 21.19 -18.48
C ASP A 558 24.82 22.23 -18.32
N ILE A 559 23.62 21.74 -18.05
CA ILE A 559 22.43 22.60 -17.90
C ILE A 559 22.62 23.61 -16.76
N ALA A 560 23.27 23.21 -15.66
CA ALA A 560 23.57 24.10 -14.55
C ALA A 560 24.40 25.31 -15.00
N GLY A 561 25.46 25.09 -15.79
CA GLY A 561 26.28 26.16 -16.35
C GLY A 561 25.48 27.10 -17.26
N GLN A 562 24.66 26.54 -18.15
CA GLN A 562 23.81 27.32 -19.05
C GLN A 562 22.80 28.19 -18.29
N LEU A 563 22.12 27.63 -17.29
CA LEU A 563 21.16 28.36 -16.47
C LEU A 563 21.83 29.49 -15.68
N ILE A 564 23.03 29.26 -15.11
CA ILE A 564 23.79 30.29 -14.40
C ILE A 564 24.21 31.42 -15.35
N GLU A 565 24.73 31.09 -16.53
CA GLU A 565 25.14 32.09 -17.54
C GLU A 565 23.96 32.91 -18.05
N MET A 566 22.83 32.25 -18.37
CA MET A 566 21.62 32.97 -18.79
C MET A 566 21.12 33.90 -17.68
N THR A 567 21.13 33.44 -16.44
CA THR A 567 20.68 34.23 -15.30
C THR A 567 21.57 35.46 -15.08
N ASP A 568 22.91 35.32 -15.14
CA ASP A 568 23.83 36.46 -15.03
C ASP A 568 23.53 37.55 -16.08
N ASN A 569 23.15 37.14 -17.29
CA ASN A 569 22.88 38.03 -18.41
C ASN A 569 21.46 38.63 -18.46
N LEU A 570 20.47 37.93 -17.90
CA LEU A 570 19.04 38.19 -18.12
C LEU A 570 18.21 38.42 -16.85
N HIS A 571 18.73 38.16 -15.65
CA HIS A 571 17.96 38.28 -14.40
C HIS A 571 17.29 39.66 -14.21
N ASP A 572 17.90 40.73 -14.69
CA ASP A 572 17.37 42.10 -14.62
C ASP A 572 16.35 42.44 -15.72
N LYS A 573 16.12 41.50 -16.65
CA LYS A 573 15.28 41.67 -17.86
C LYS A 573 14.09 40.72 -17.91
N VAL A 574 14.00 39.77 -16.98
CA VAL A 574 12.90 38.78 -16.91
C VAL A 574 11.97 39.09 -15.74
N THR A 575 10.71 38.66 -15.86
CA THR A 575 9.63 39.03 -14.94
C THR A 575 9.42 38.04 -13.78
N GLN A 576 9.88 36.80 -13.92
CA GLN A 576 9.69 35.72 -12.94
C GLN A 576 11.01 35.01 -12.60
N ASP A 577 12.10 35.78 -12.49
CA ASP A 577 13.43 35.31 -12.09
C ASP A 577 13.84 33.98 -12.77
N ASP A 578 14.03 32.91 -12.00
CA ASP A 578 14.53 31.61 -12.45
C ASP A 578 13.49 30.82 -13.28
N GLN A 579 12.19 30.97 -13.01
CA GLN A 579 11.13 30.36 -13.81
C GLN A 579 11.21 30.86 -15.27
N SER A 580 11.43 32.17 -15.47
CA SER A 580 11.57 32.72 -16.82
C SER A 580 12.80 32.14 -17.52
N ILE A 581 13.93 32.01 -16.84
CA ILE A 581 15.16 31.46 -17.43
C ILE A 581 14.99 29.98 -17.80
N LEU A 582 14.35 29.18 -16.94
CA LEU A 582 14.03 27.78 -17.21
C LEU A 582 13.13 27.64 -18.45
N ASN A 583 12.07 28.43 -18.54
CA ASN A 583 11.17 28.41 -19.69
C ASN A 583 11.85 28.86 -20.98
N MET A 584 12.72 29.87 -20.93
CA MET A 584 13.51 30.31 -22.08
C MET A 584 14.50 29.23 -22.55
N LEU A 585 15.18 28.55 -21.62
CA LEU A 585 16.14 27.50 -21.99
C LEU A 585 15.44 26.26 -22.56
N PHE A 586 14.31 25.87 -21.98
CA PHE A 586 13.57 24.66 -22.31
C PHE A 586 12.35 24.89 -23.19
N GLU A 587 12.29 26.02 -23.89
CA GLU A 587 11.20 26.35 -24.81
C GLU A 587 10.94 25.18 -25.78
N ASN A 588 9.70 24.70 -25.83
CA ASN A 588 9.26 23.54 -26.64
C ASN A 588 9.98 22.21 -26.34
N ARG A 589 10.72 22.11 -25.24
CA ARG A 589 11.51 20.93 -24.83
C ARG A 589 11.16 20.51 -23.40
N TRP A 590 9.89 20.27 -23.13
CA TRP A 590 9.43 19.69 -21.88
C TRP A 590 8.20 18.80 -22.11
N VAL A 591 8.00 17.83 -21.22
CA VAL A 591 6.79 16.99 -21.19
C VAL A 591 5.76 17.64 -20.28
N GLU A 592 4.55 17.84 -20.78
CA GLU A 592 3.46 18.38 -19.97
C GLU A 592 2.87 17.33 -19.04
N LEU A 593 2.93 17.61 -17.73
CA LEU A 593 2.35 16.80 -16.67
C LEU A 593 0.92 17.28 -16.34
N PRO A 594 0.03 16.40 -15.84
CA PRO A 594 -1.33 16.79 -15.46
C PRO A 594 -1.35 17.88 -14.39
N PHE A 595 -2.31 18.81 -14.48
CA PHE A 595 -2.48 19.92 -13.53
C PHE A 595 -2.56 19.47 -12.06
N ALA A 596 -3.13 18.29 -11.83
CA ALA A 596 -3.25 17.66 -10.52
C ALA A 596 -1.91 17.48 -9.77
N TYR A 597 -0.80 17.33 -10.50
CA TYR A 597 0.55 17.12 -9.96
C TYR A 597 1.30 18.44 -9.67
N ASN A 598 0.68 19.59 -9.91
CA ASN A 598 1.13 20.91 -9.45
C ASN A 598 -0.10 21.82 -9.36
N CYS A 599 -1.06 21.46 -8.51
CA CYS A 599 -2.32 22.18 -8.37
C CYS A 599 -2.07 23.52 -7.67
N ILE A 600 -1.80 24.55 -8.45
CA ILE A 600 -1.60 25.90 -7.97
C ILE A 600 -2.95 26.46 -7.51
N THR A 601 -3.07 26.72 -6.21
CA THR A 601 -4.35 27.09 -5.56
C THR A 601 -5.05 28.30 -6.18
N LEU A 602 -4.30 29.27 -6.74
CA LEU A 602 -4.89 30.43 -7.43
C LEU A 602 -5.35 30.09 -8.86
N HIS A 603 -4.65 29.18 -9.53
CA HIS A 603 -4.90 28.82 -10.93
C HIS A 603 -6.07 27.86 -11.09
N THR A 604 -6.64 27.34 -10.01
CA THR A 604 -7.89 26.56 -10.06
C THR A 604 -9.03 27.35 -10.68
N THR A 605 -9.02 28.69 -10.59
CA THR A 605 -10.00 29.55 -11.27
C THR A 605 -9.85 29.54 -12.80
N PHE A 606 -8.68 29.12 -13.30
CA PHE A 606 -8.35 29.03 -14.73
C PHE A 606 -8.34 27.59 -15.24
N SER A 607 -8.74 26.63 -14.40
CA SER A 607 -8.68 25.20 -14.69
C SER A 607 -10.06 24.58 -14.51
N ASP A 608 -10.38 23.61 -15.37
CA ASP A 608 -11.55 22.73 -15.18
C ASP A 608 -11.24 21.54 -14.24
N TYR A 609 -10.07 21.55 -13.58
CA TYR A 609 -9.65 20.49 -12.69
C TYR A 609 -10.41 20.56 -11.35
N GLU A 610 -11.15 19.50 -11.06
CA GLU A 610 -11.73 19.22 -9.74
C GLU A 610 -11.10 17.96 -9.15
N PRO A 611 -10.69 17.97 -7.87
CA PRO A 611 -10.26 16.75 -7.21
C PRO A 611 -11.43 15.78 -7.05
N GLU A 612 -11.11 14.48 -7.00
CA GLU A 612 -12.07 13.42 -6.68
C GLU A 612 -12.80 13.71 -5.37
N LYS A 613 -14.11 13.42 -5.30
CA LYS A 613 -14.93 13.78 -4.14
C LYS A 613 -14.39 13.15 -2.86
N GLY A 614 -14.15 13.99 -1.85
CA GLY A 614 -13.62 13.58 -0.55
C GLY A 614 -12.09 13.48 -0.51
N LEU A 615 -11.40 13.72 -1.62
CA LEU A 615 -9.94 13.73 -1.72
C LEU A 615 -9.42 15.15 -2.01
N TYR A 616 -8.11 15.31 -1.86
CA TYR A 616 -7.39 16.52 -2.23
C TYR A 616 -6.55 16.30 -3.51
N PRO A 617 -6.16 17.37 -4.23
CA PRO A 617 -5.23 17.26 -5.36
C PRO A 617 -3.93 16.55 -4.97
N PRO A 618 -3.35 15.67 -5.82
CA PRO A 618 -2.14 14.92 -5.52
C PRO A 618 -0.99 15.77 -4.97
N VAL A 619 -0.78 16.93 -5.57
CA VAL A 619 0.23 17.90 -5.17
C VAL A 619 -0.43 19.27 -5.15
N ILE A 620 -0.51 19.88 -3.97
CA ILE A 620 -1.05 21.23 -3.79
C ILE A 620 0.14 22.20 -3.69
N HIS A 621 0.13 23.19 -4.56
CA HIS A 621 1.15 24.23 -4.58
C HIS A 621 0.56 25.57 -4.14
N TYR A 622 1.03 26.07 -3.00
CA TYR A 622 0.61 27.35 -2.44
C TYR A 622 1.42 28.51 -3.03
N LEU A 623 1.45 28.63 -4.36
CA LEU A 623 2.12 29.70 -5.09
C LEU A 623 1.59 31.08 -4.65
N THR A 624 2.38 32.14 -4.84
CA THR A 624 2.13 33.55 -4.44
C THR A 624 2.44 33.89 -2.97
N GLU A 625 2.18 35.13 -2.56
CA GLU A 625 2.30 35.61 -1.19
C GLU A 625 1.22 35.08 -0.23
N ARG A 626 0.17 34.43 -0.74
CA ARG A 626 -0.99 33.92 0.02
C ARG A 626 -0.70 32.57 0.68
N LYS A 627 0.34 32.52 1.51
CA LYS A 627 0.84 31.27 2.12
C LYS A 627 -0.08 30.75 3.25
N PRO A 628 -0.27 29.42 3.36
CA PRO A 628 -1.18 28.83 4.36
C PRO A 628 -0.67 28.96 5.80
N TRP A 629 0.60 29.30 6.01
CA TRP A 629 1.18 29.56 7.35
C TRP A 629 1.13 31.04 7.77
N LYS A 630 0.54 31.93 6.97
CA LYS A 630 0.32 33.34 7.36
C LYS A 630 -0.90 33.48 8.26
N GLU A 631 -1.06 34.66 8.87
CA GLU A 631 -2.15 34.99 9.81
C GLU A 631 -3.55 34.77 9.22
N TYR A 632 -3.79 35.19 7.97
CA TYR A 632 -5.12 35.15 7.35
C TYR A 632 -5.32 33.94 6.42
N THR A 633 -6.57 33.49 6.32
CA THR A 633 -7.00 32.46 5.37
C THR A 633 -7.20 33.09 3.98
N GLN A 634 -6.20 32.95 3.12
CA GLN A 634 -6.17 33.55 1.77
C GLN A 634 -5.95 32.53 0.65
N SER A 635 -5.99 31.22 0.96
CA SER A 635 -5.81 30.14 0.01
C SER A 635 -6.74 28.98 0.35
N ILE A 636 -7.27 28.33 -0.68
CA ILE A 636 -7.99 27.05 -0.53
C ILE A 636 -7.03 25.96 -0.04
N TYR A 637 -7.58 24.93 0.60
CA TYR A 637 -6.80 23.82 1.18
C TYR A 637 -5.79 24.24 2.26
N ARG A 638 -5.96 25.39 2.91
CA ARG A 638 -5.08 25.86 4.00
C ARG A 638 -4.95 24.81 5.12
N GLU A 639 -6.05 24.15 5.45
CA GLU A 639 -6.12 23.10 6.47
C GLU A 639 -5.17 21.93 6.21
N VAL A 640 -4.92 21.60 4.95
CA VAL A 640 -4.07 20.47 4.55
C VAL A 640 -2.62 20.71 4.96
N TRP A 641 -2.12 21.95 4.80
CA TRP A 641 -0.77 22.30 5.23
C TRP A 641 -0.61 22.16 6.75
N TRP A 642 -1.58 22.65 7.52
CA TRP A 642 -1.56 22.56 8.97
C TRP A 642 -1.74 21.14 9.49
N PHE A 643 -2.51 20.30 8.79
CA PHE A 643 -2.61 18.87 9.06
C PHE A 643 -1.21 18.21 9.03
N TYR A 644 -0.47 18.34 7.92
CA TYR A 644 0.87 17.76 7.83
C TYR A 644 1.88 18.41 8.77
N GLN A 645 1.78 19.72 9.00
CA GLN A 645 2.66 20.40 9.93
C GLN A 645 2.47 19.84 11.36
N GLY A 646 1.21 19.61 11.76
CA GLY A 646 0.82 19.10 13.07
C GLY A 646 1.05 17.60 13.29
N LEU A 647 1.18 16.79 12.24
CA LEU A 647 1.39 15.34 12.36
C LEU A 647 2.64 14.97 13.16
N ASP A 648 2.52 14.02 14.09
CA ASP A 648 3.66 13.45 14.79
C ASP A 648 4.34 12.34 13.95
N TRP A 649 5.65 12.17 14.14
CA TRP A 649 6.43 11.18 13.36
C TRP A 649 6.03 9.74 13.64
N SER A 650 5.43 9.47 14.81
CA SER A 650 4.87 8.16 15.15
C SER A 650 3.65 7.80 14.31
N ASP A 651 2.90 8.80 13.84
CA ASP A 651 1.61 8.59 13.18
C ASP A 651 1.79 8.24 11.69
N MET A 652 3.03 8.36 11.19
CA MET A 652 3.40 8.10 9.80
C MET A 652 4.15 6.77 9.62
N GLN A 653 4.09 5.83 10.58
CA GLN A 653 4.78 4.54 10.46
C GLN A 653 4.31 3.74 9.25
N GLU A 654 3.01 3.76 8.95
CA GLU A 654 2.43 3.17 7.75
C GLU A 654 2.02 4.25 6.74
N PRO A 655 2.32 4.07 5.44
CA PRO A 655 1.92 5.03 4.43
C PRO A 655 0.41 4.96 4.18
N VAL A 656 -0.24 6.11 4.16
CA VAL A 656 -1.64 6.29 3.80
C VAL A 656 -1.74 6.41 2.29
N GLY A 657 -2.71 5.74 1.64
CA GLY A 657 -2.87 5.80 0.17
C GLY A 657 -3.11 7.22 -0.35
N ALA A 658 -4.28 7.79 -0.04
CA ALA A 658 -4.63 9.17 -0.37
C ALA A 658 -5.21 9.88 0.85
N LEU A 659 -4.90 11.17 1.01
CA LEU A 659 -5.46 12.01 2.06
C LEU A 659 -6.94 12.27 1.77
N THR A 660 -7.78 11.93 2.74
CA THR A 660 -9.23 12.20 2.67
C THR A 660 -9.59 13.42 3.50
N GLN A 661 -10.67 14.11 3.13
CA GLN A 661 -11.22 15.24 3.90
C GLN A 661 -11.55 14.82 5.34
N LYS A 662 -12.09 13.60 5.54
CA LYS A 662 -12.37 13.04 6.87
C LYS A 662 -11.14 12.95 7.77
N MET A 663 -9.97 12.64 7.20
CA MET A 663 -8.72 12.58 8.00
C MET A 663 -8.25 13.96 8.46
N VAL A 664 -8.51 14.99 7.65
CA VAL A 664 -8.16 16.38 7.98
C VAL A 664 -9.17 16.98 8.96
N GLU A 665 -10.44 16.61 8.84
CA GLU A 665 -11.56 17.17 9.62
C GLU A 665 -11.85 16.39 10.92
N GLY A 666 -11.47 15.11 11.04
CA GLY A 666 -11.66 14.25 12.22
C GLY A 666 -12.94 13.38 12.20
N GLU A 667 -13.04 12.40 13.12
CA GLU A 667 -14.22 11.52 13.30
C GLU A 667 -15.40 12.18 14.03
N GLU A 668 -15.15 13.26 14.80
CA GLU A 668 -16.20 14.12 15.35
C GLU A 668 -16.75 15.03 14.24
N GLY A 669 -17.49 14.42 13.33
CA GLY A 669 -18.16 15.09 12.23
C GLY A 669 -19.07 16.22 12.72
N SER A 670 -18.91 17.38 12.07
CA SER A 670 -19.77 18.58 12.18
C SER A 670 -19.70 19.35 13.51
N SER A 671 -18.59 20.03 13.77
CA SER A 671 -18.71 21.32 14.46
C SER A 671 -19.55 22.24 13.56
N LEU A 672 -20.74 22.63 14.02
CA LEU A 672 -21.57 23.63 13.35
C LEU A 672 -20.70 24.82 12.94
N SER A 673 -20.81 25.32 11.72
CA SER A 673 -20.01 26.46 11.28
C SER A 673 -20.84 27.49 10.55
N CYS A 674 -20.43 28.75 10.67
CA CYS A 674 -21.13 29.88 10.10
C CYS A 674 -20.19 30.86 9.40
N LEU A 675 -20.70 31.49 8.35
CA LEU A 675 -20.00 32.53 7.60
C LEU A 675 -20.54 33.91 7.97
N VAL A 676 -19.64 34.88 8.14
CA VAL A 676 -19.93 36.32 8.11
C VAL A 676 -19.14 36.89 6.92
N TYR A 677 -19.82 37.53 5.97
CA TYR A 677 -19.17 38.14 4.80
C TYR A 677 -19.39 39.66 4.80
N THR A 678 -18.32 40.45 4.89
CA THR A 678 -18.42 41.87 5.30
C THR A 678 -17.46 42.84 4.59
N TYR A 679 -17.92 44.07 4.36
CA TYR A 679 -17.08 45.26 4.07
C TYR A 679 -16.77 46.09 5.33
N SER A 680 -17.48 45.82 6.44
CA SER A 680 -17.43 46.59 7.69
C SER A 680 -16.76 45.80 8.82
N CYS A 681 -16.04 46.52 9.69
CA CYS A 681 -15.54 45.98 10.95
C CYS A 681 -16.56 46.02 12.10
N ASP A 682 -17.70 46.68 11.89
CA ASP A 682 -18.81 46.71 12.82
C ASP A 682 -19.70 45.49 12.57
N LEU A 683 -19.43 44.43 13.33
CA LEU A 683 -20.20 43.18 13.33
C LEU A 683 -21.02 43.08 14.62
N MET A 684 -22.34 43.12 14.47
CA MET A 684 -23.25 43.17 15.61
C MET A 684 -23.14 41.91 16.47
N HIS A 685 -22.89 42.11 17.78
CA HIS A 685 -22.77 41.04 18.79
C HIS A 685 -21.71 39.95 18.52
N ILE A 686 -20.79 40.12 17.57
CA ILE A 686 -19.85 39.06 17.16
C ILE A 686 -19.03 38.48 18.33
N ASN A 687 -18.53 39.33 19.24
CA ASN A 687 -17.76 38.88 20.40
C ASN A 687 -18.61 38.04 21.36
N TYR A 688 -19.89 38.39 21.52
CA TYR A 688 -20.82 37.63 22.35
C TYR A 688 -21.12 36.27 21.71
N LEU A 689 -21.44 36.25 20.42
CA LEU A 689 -21.78 35.02 19.68
C LEU A 689 -20.62 34.01 19.69
N ILE A 690 -19.39 34.46 19.42
CA ILE A 690 -18.19 33.61 19.44
C ILE A 690 -17.99 32.94 20.81
N GLN A 691 -18.18 33.69 21.90
CA GLN A 691 -18.00 33.19 23.26
C GLN A 691 -19.16 32.29 23.72
N ALA A 692 -20.38 32.59 23.30
CA ALA A 692 -21.57 31.82 23.64
C ALA A 692 -21.64 30.48 22.90
N LEU A 693 -21.00 30.38 21.73
CA LEU A 693 -21.03 29.20 20.85
C LEU A 693 -19.61 28.62 20.65
N PRO A 694 -18.94 28.09 21.69
CA PRO A 694 -17.57 27.59 21.58
C PRO A 694 -17.43 26.35 20.67
N ALA A 695 -18.52 25.61 20.46
CA ALA A 695 -18.58 24.47 19.54
C ALA A 695 -18.91 24.87 18.09
N CYS A 696 -19.22 26.15 17.84
CA CYS A 696 -19.48 26.67 16.50
C CYS A 696 -18.23 27.35 15.96
N HIS A 697 -17.83 27.02 14.72
CA HIS A 697 -16.70 27.68 14.05
C HIS A 697 -17.19 28.88 13.24
N PHE A 698 -16.56 30.04 13.43
CA PHE A 698 -16.90 31.30 12.77
C PHE A 698 -15.89 31.63 11.68
N TYR A 699 -16.32 31.52 10.42
CA TYR A 699 -15.59 32.05 9.28
C TYR A 699 -15.97 33.52 9.08
N ILE A 700 -15.02 34.44 9.22
CA ILE A 700 -15.22 35.87 8.99
C ILE A 700 -14.41 36.26 7.75
N ALA A 701 -15.10 36.57 6.67
CA ALA A 701 -14.48 36.85 5.39
C ALA A 701 -14.78 38.28 4.90
N ALA A 702 -13.77 38.92 4.32
CA ALA A 702 -13.90 40.22 3.70
C ALA A 702 -13.19 40.26 2.35
N PRO A 703 -13.83 40.79 1.29
CA PRO A 703 -13.18 40.98 0.00
C PRO A 703 -12.06 42.03 0.04
N VAL A 704 -12.04 42.87 1.08
CA VAL A 704 -11.02 43.91 1.32
C VAL A 704 -10.14 43.56 2.51
N VAL A 705 -9.06 44.32 2.72
CA VAL A 705 -8.21 44.20 3.90
C VAL A 705 -9.03 44.44 5.17
N VAL A 706 -8.99 43.49 6.10
CA VAL A 706 -9.68 43.60 7.39
C VAL A 706 -8.99 44.59 8.32
N ALA A 707 -9.79 45.29 9.15
CA ALA A 707 -9.28 46.19 10.17
C ALA A 707 -8.90 45.44 11.46
N GLU A 708 -8.06 46.07 12.29
CA GLU A 708 -7.57 45.51 13.56
C GLU A 708 -8.67 44.90 14.48
N PRO A 709 -9.89 45.45 14.59
CA PRO A 709 -10.95 44.83 15.39
C PRO A 709 -11.35 43.42 14.95
N ILE A 710 -11.37 43.15 13.64
CA ILE A 710 -11.63 41.79 13.11
C ILE A 710 -10.41 40.90 13.35
N THR A 711 -9.20 41.41 13.10
CA THR A 711 -7.95 40.67 13.33
C THR A 711 -7.85 40.17 14.78
N ARG A 712 -8.23 40.98 15.76
CA ARG A 712 -8.24 40.60 17.19
C ARG A 712 -9.13 39.39 17.51
N LEU A 713 -10.09 39.04 16.64
CA LEU A 713 -10.94 37.86 16.84
C LEU A 713 -10.17 36.54 16.65
N LEU A 714 -8.99 36.56 16.00
CA LEU A 714 -8.10 35.39 15.89
C LEU A 714 -7.56 34.90 17.26
N GLN A 715 -7.76 35.66 18.34
CA GLN A 715 -7.48 35.19 19.70
C GLN A 715 -8.40 34.03 20.13
N TYR A 716 -9.55 33.84 19.47
CA TYR A 716 -10.48 32.77 19.75
C TYR A 716 -10.20 31.56 18.85
N PRO A 717 -10.13 30.33 19.40
CA PRO A 717 -9.74 29.13 18.64
C PRO A 717 -10.80 28.70 17.61
N ASN A 718 -12.07 29.10 17.80
CA ASN A 718 -13.19 28.81 16.92
C ASN A 718 -13.45 29.92 15.88
N VAL A 719 -12.43 30.72 15.53
CA VAL A 719 -12.55 31.80 14.56
C VAL A 719 -11.49 31.66 13.47
N SER A 720 -11.89 31.88 12.22
CA SER A 720 -10.97 32.02 11.09
C SER A 720 -11.29 33.30 10.32
N VAL A 721 -10.25 34.09 10.03
CA VAL A 721 -10.39 35.35 9.30
C VAL A 721 -9.80 35.23 7.90
N SER A 722 -10.59 35.57 6.90
CA SER A 722 -10.22 35.70 5.50
C SER A 722 -10.21 37.17 5.11
N SER A 723 -9.04 37.69 4.74
CA SER A 723 -8.82 39.09 4.39
C SER A 723 -8.39 39.23 2.95
N ASP A 724 -8.86 40.28 2.27
CA ASP A 724 -8.48 40.62 0.89
C ASP A 724 -8.72 39.46 -0.09
N ILE A 725 -9.92 38.86 -0.02
CA ILE A 725 -10.27 37.69 -0.86
C ILE A 725 -10.95 38.07 -2.18
N ALA A 726 -11.00 39.36 -2.53
CA ALA A 726 -11.50 39.79 -3.84
C ALA A 726 -10.71 39.10 -4.97
N GLY A 727 -11.43 38.51 -5.93
CA GLY A 727 -10.82 37.79 -7.06
C GLY A 727 -10.35 36.37 -6.73
N ILE A 728 -10.82 35.76 -5.63
CA ILE A 728 -10.58 34.34 -5.31
C ILE A 728 -11.92 33.59 -5.18
N PRO A 729 -12.66 33.36 -6.28
CA PRO A 729 -14.00 32.74 -6.21
C PRO A 729 -13.99 31.38 -5.52
N ALA A 730 -12.99 30.55 -5.82
CA ALA A 730 -12.83 29.22 -5.24
C ALA A 730 -12.69 29.24 -3.70
N LEU A 731 -12.11 30.30 -3.11
CA LEU A 731 -12.02 30.44 -1.66
C LEU A 731 -13.38 30.79 -1.05
N LEU A 732 -14.12 31.70 -1.68
CA LEU A 732 -15.47 32.03 -1.22
C LEU A 732 -16.41 30.82 -1.36
N GLU A 733 -16.34 30.09 -2.46
CA GLU A 733 -17.08 28.83 -2.67
C GLU A 733 -16.70 27.76 -1.63
N SER A 734 -15.41 27.65 -1.28
CA SER A 734 -14.96 26.74 -0.21
C SER A 734 -15.54 27.14 1.16
N LEU A 735 -15.53 28.42 1.50
CA LEU A 735 -16.12 28.92 2.75
C LEU A 735 -17.64 28.72 2.79
N GLU A 736 -18.31 28.93 1.67
CA GLU A 736 -19.74 28.65 1.50
C GLU A 736 -20.04 27.17 1.69
N ALA A 737 -19.27 26.28 1.06
CA ALA A 737 -19.44 24.83 1.17
C ALA A 737 -19.28 24.37 2.63
N LYS A 738 -18.23 24.85 3.32
CA LYS A 738 -17.91 24.51 4.72
C LYS A 738 -18.97 25.00 5.71
N SER A 739 -19.60 26.16 5.45
CA SER A 739 -20.53 26.80 6.39
C SER A 739 -21.95 26.23 6.31
N GLN A 740 -22.60 25.98 7.44
CA GLN A 740 -24.00 25.54 7.51
C GLN A 740 -24.98 26.73 7.58
N LEU A 741 -24.50 27.89 8.02
CA LEU A 741 -25.29 29.10 8.28
C LEU A 741 -24.57 30.35 7.78
N LEU A 742 -25.32 31.32 7.25
CA LEU A 742 -24.84 32.70 7.04
C LEU A 742 -25.36 33.61 8.16
N LEU A 743 -24.47 34.40 8.75
CA LEU A 743 -24.78 35.43 9.73
C LEU A 743 -24.72 36.82 9.07
N ASP A 744 -25.89 37.37 8.77
CA ASP A 744 -26.12 38.71 8.22
C ASP A 744 -26.11 39.77 9.34
N ILE A 745 -24.93 39.95 9.95
CA ILE A 745 -24.70 40.79 11.14
C ILE A 745 -23.76 41.97 10.88
N ASN A 746 -23.29 42.14 9.64
CA ASN A 746 -22.44 43.27 9.26
C ASN A 746 -23.25 44.56 9.14
N ALA A 747 -22.67 45.68 9.55
CA ALA A 747 -23.23 47.00 9.26
C ALA A 747 -22.95 47.42 7.80
N GLY A 748 -23.84 48.23 7.23
CA GLY A 748 -23.66 48.82 5.90
C GLY A 748 -24.55 48.19 4.84
N ASP A 749 -23.97 47.93 3.67
CA ASP A 749 -24.63 47.24 2.55
C ASP A 749 -24.24 45.76 2.53
N GLU A 750 -25.09 44.93 1.91
CA GLU A 750 -24.80 43.52 1.63
C GLU A 750 -23.55 43.40 0.72
N VAL A 751 -22.72 42.39 1.00
CA VAL A 751 -21.51 42.11 0.21
C VAL A 751 -21.82 41.13 -0.91
N GLY A 752 -21.95 41.63 -2.14
CA GLY A 752 -22.37 40.82 -3.28
C GLY A 752 -23.78 40.27 -3.09
N ASP A 753 -24.05 39.08 -3.63
CA ASP A 753 -25.35 38.40 -3.50
C ASP A 753 -25.29 37.22 -2.50
N ILE A 754 -24.51 37.38 -1.42
CA ILE A 754 -24.18 36.27 -0.51
C ILE A 754 -25.42 35.68 0.18
N ILE A 755 -26.43 36.49 0.47
CA ILE A 755 -27.69 36.04 1.06
C ILE A 755 -28.43 35.13 0.08
N ALA A 756 -28.56 35.57 -1.18
CA ALA A 756 -29.19 34.79 -2.23
C ALA A 756 -28.44 33.46 -2.50
N ARG A 757 -27.10 33.46 -2.42
CA ARG A 757 -26.26 32.25 -2.57
C ARG A 757 -26.53 31.21 -1.49
N PHE A 758 -26.58 31.60 -0.22
CA PHE A 758 -26.91 30.65 0.86
C PHE A 758 -28.33 30.12 0.74
N LYS A 759 -29.29 30.98 0.36
CA LYS A 759 -30.69 30.57 0.15
C LYS A 759 -30.84 29.59 -1.02
N SER A 760 -30.18 29.83 -2.15
CA SER A 760 -30.23 28.92 -3.31
C SER A 760 -29.58 27.57 -3.00
N ALA A 761 -28.57 27.55 -2.13
CA ALA A 761 -27.96 26.34 -1.58
C ALA A 761 -28.80 25.65 -0.48
N GLY A 762 -29.98 26.20 -0.12
CA GLY A 762 -30.85 25.64 0.91
C GLY A 762 -30.35 25.82 2.35
N LYS A 763 -29.39 26.73 2.57
CA LYS A 763 -28.77 27.00 3.87
C LYS A 763 -29.51 28.14 4.60
N SER A 764 -29.48 28.08 5.93
CA SER A 764 -30.10 29.11 6.77
C SER A 764 -29.35 30.44 6.68
N VAL A 765 -30.07 31.55 6.86
CA VAL A 765 -29.52 32.91 6.92
C VAL A 765 -30.16 33.63 8.09
N PHE A 766 -29.38 34.02 9.08
CA PHE A 766 -29.83 34.70 10.30
C PHE A 766 -29.35 36.14 10.32
N ALA A 767 -30.20 37.06 10.76
CA ALA A 767 -29.89 38.48 10.88
C ALA A 767 -30.42 39.05 12.21
N PHE A 768 -29.87 40.16 12.67
CA PHE A 768 -30.54 40.97 13.70
C PHE A 768 -31.51 41.96 13.04
N ASP A 769 -32.56 42.35 13.76
CA ASP A 769 -33.56 43.33 13.30
C ASP A 769 -32.96 44.67 12.89
N SER A 770 -31.83 45.06 13.47
CA SER A 770 -31.08 46.27 13.10
C SER A 770 -30.00 46.07 12.02
N THR A 771 -29.70 44.85 11.58
CA THR A 771 -28.69 44.55 10.54
C THR A 771 -29.24 43.81 9.32
N SER A 772 -30.49 43.35 9.34
CA SER A 772 -31.11 42.62 8.23
C SER A 772 -31.10 43.44 6.93
N HIS A 773 -30.44 42.92 5.90
CA HIS A 773 -30.41 43.55 4.58
C HIS A 773 -31.65 43.15 3.75
N GLY A 774 -32.64 44.04 3.70
CA GLY A 774 -33.86 43.84 2.90
C GLY A 774 -34.77 42.71 3.41
N GLN A 775 -35.68 42.23 2.53
CA GLN A 775 -36.56 41.08 2.79
C GLN A 775 -36.21 39.94 1.84
N GLN A 776 -35.09 39.26 2.10
CA GLN A 776 -34.55 38.18 1.26
C GLN A 776 -34.75 36.80 1.90
N GLY A 777 -35.70 36.69 2.83
CA GLY A 777 -36.03 35.46 3.54
C GLY A 777 -35.09 35.14 4.71
N GLN A 778 -34.32 36.10 5.22
CA GLN A 778 -33.56 35.91 6.46
C GLN A 778 -34.49 35.65 7.66
N GLU A 779 -34.04 34.84 8.61
CA GLU A 779 -34.67 34.75 9.92
C GLU A 779 -34.11 35.86 10.81
N VAL A 780 -35.00 36.70 11.35
CA VAL A 780 -34.62 37.96 12.01
C VAL A 780 -34.81 37.82 13.52
N PHE A 781 -33.77 38.17 14.28
CA PHE A 781 -33.73 38.09 15.74
C PHE A 781 -33.60 39.47 16.39
N PRO A 782 -34.10 39.69 17.62
CA PRO A 782 -34.01 40.99 18.28
C PRO A 782 -32.57 41.36 18.66
N ALA A 783 -32.08 42.53 18.23
CA ALA A 783 -30.74 42.98 18.59
C ALA A 783 -30.57 43.29 20.08
N ASP A 784 -31.65 43.55 20.83
CA ASP A 784 -31.61 43.76 22.28
C ASP A 784 -31.54 42.45 23.09
N ASN A 785 -31.73 41.30 22.43
CA ASN A 785 -31.69 39.98 23.05
C ASN A 785 -30.98 38.92 22.15
N PRO A 786 -29.65 39.00 22.00
CA PRO A 786 -28.88 38.11 21.11
C PRO A 786 -28.90 36.63 21.51
N GLU A 787 -29.30 36.32 22.74
CA GLU A 787 -29.45 34.95 23.24
C GLU A 787 -30.44 34.12 22.42
N VAL A 788 -31.47 34.75 21.84
CA VAL A 788 -32.46 34.03 21.00
C VAL A 788 -31.81 33.49 19.73
N MET A 789 -30.87 34.24 19.15
CA MET A 789 -30.11 33.78 17.98
C MET A 789 -29.16 32.65 18.37
N VAL A 790 -28.50 32.73 19.53
CA VAL A 790 -27.65 31.64 20.07
C VAL A 790 -28.44 30.33 20.16
N GLN A 791 -29.62 30.36 20.77
CA GLN A 791 -30.49 29.19 20.89
C GLN A 791 -30.93 28.62 19.54
N ALA A 792 -31.18 29.49 18.55
CA ALA A 792 -31.52 29.06 17.20
C ALA A 792 -30.33 28.38 16.49
N ILE A 793 -29.11 28.91 16.68
CA ILE A 793 -27.88 28.34 16.15
C ILE A 793 -27.59 26.98 16.79
N GLU A 794 -27.69 26.85 18.12
CA GLU A 794 -27.53 25.57 18.82
C GLU A 794 -28.53 24.52 18.33
N LYS A 795 -29.78 24.92 18.06
CA LYS A 795 -30.80 24.03 17.51
C LYS A 795 -30.44 23.52 16.11
N LEU A 796 -29.75 24.33 15.28
CA LEU A 796 -29.23 23.87 13.99
C LEU A 796 -28.11 22.83 14.16
N GLY A 797 -27.26 22.98 15.19
CA GLY A 797 -26.20 22.01 15.51
C GLY A 797 -26.69 20.71 16.14
N LEU A 798 -27.90 20.69 16.72
CA LEU A 798 -28.56 19.51 17.29
C LEU A 798 -29.48 18.78 16.30
N ALA A 799 -29.79 19.41 15.16
CA ALA A 799 -30.52 18.76 14.08
C ALA A 799 -29.52 17.95 13.25
N GLU A 800 -29.59 16.62 13.33
CA GLU A 800 -28.91 15.79 12.32
C GLU A 800 -29.43 16.21 10.94
N PRO A 801 -28.56 16.37 9.92
CA PRO A 801 -29.04 16.57 8.57
C PRO A 801 -29.92 15.37 8.22
N GLU A 802 -31.23 15.58 8.04
CA GLU A 802 -32.12 14.50 7.61
C GLU A 802 -31.53 13.90 6.33
N GLU A 803 -31.12 12.64 6.41
CA GLU A 803 -30.69 11.87 5.24
C GLU A 803 -31.87 11.81 4.26
N ARG A 804 -31.84 12.68 3.26
CA ARG A 804 -32.88 12.71 2.23
C ARG A 804 -32.79 11.43 1.40
N GLN A 805 -33.80 10.59 1.54
CA GLN A 805 -33.88 9.28 0.88
C GLN A 805 -34.65 9.40 -0.46
N ILE A 806 -34.09 8.83 -1.53
CA ILE A 806 -34.77 8.72 -2.83
C ILE A 806 -35.72 7.53 -2.76
N SER A 807 -37.02 7.78 -2.98
CA SER A 807 -38.04 6.75 -2.98
C SER A 807 -38.32 6.26 -4.40
N VAL A 808 -38.12 4.96 -4.63
CA VAL A 808 -38.39 4.30 -5.91
C VAL A 808 -39.40 3.18 -5.70
N LEU A 809 -40.47 3.16 -6.50
CA LEU A 809 -41.45 2.09 -6.51
C LEU A 809 -40.79 0.79 -6.95
N SER A 810 -41.24 -0.35 -6.40
CA SER A 810 -40.79 -1.66 -6.88
C SER A 810 -41.15 -1.90 -8.35
N ILE A 811 -40.51 -2.90 -8.99
CA ILE A 811 -40.84 -3.35 -10.35
C ILE A 811 -42.34 -3.62 -10.49
N ASP A 812 -42.92 -4.34 -9.53
CA ASP A 812 -44.34 -4.71 -9.55
C ASP A 812 -45.27 -3.48 -9.50
N GLN A 813 -45.02 -2.58 -8.56
CA GLN A 813 -45.79 -1.34 -8.39
C GLN A 813 -45.67 -0.41 -9.61
N SER A 814 -44.49 -0.36 -10.22
CA SER A 814 -44.24 0.42 -11.43
C SER A 814 -45.03 -0.13 -12.62
N LEU A 815 -45.09 -1.46 -12.78
CA LEU A 815 -45.88 -2.11 -13.82
C LEU A 815 -47.39 -1.94 -13.60
N ASP A 816 -47.86 -2.04 -12.35
CA ASP A 816 -49.26 -1.78 -12.02
C ASP A 816 -49.66 -0.34 -12.34
N TYR A 817 -48.82 0.63 -12.00
CA TYR A 817 -49.05 2.03 -12.36
C TYR A 817 -49.21 2.24 -13.87
N LEU A 818 -48.36 1.60 -14.69
CA LEU A 818 -48.43 1.69 -16.15
C LEU A 818 -49.71 1.04 -16.74
N LEU A 819 -50.16 -0.07 -16.14
CA LEU A 819 -51.40 -0.75 -16.53
C LEU A 819 -52.65 0.05 -16.13
N GLU A 820 -52.67 0.61 -14.92
CA GLU A 820 -53.81 1.33 -14.36
C GLU A 820 -53.99 2.73 -14.96
N LYS A 821 -52.90 3.51 -15.04
CA LYS A 821 -52.94 4.91 -15.47
C LYS A 821 -52.81 5.08 -16.97
N GLY A 822 -52.28 4.08 -17.67
CA GLY A 822 -52.02 4.23 -19.09
C GLY A 822 -50.88 5.20 -19.40
N ALA A 823 -49.99 5.46 -18.43
CA ALA A 823 -48.87 6.38 -18.58
C ALA A 823 -47.84 5.89 -19.61
N SER A 824 -47.04 6.84 -20.10
CA SER A 824 -45.78 6.64 -20.81
C SER A 824 -44.62 6.47 -19.80
N VAL A 825 -43.47 5.96 -20.24
CA VAL A 825 -42.34 5.73 -19.33
C VAL A 825 -40.99 6.12 -19.92
N VAL A 826 -40.23 6.87 -19.12
CA VAL A 826 -38.81 7.19 -19.34
C VAL A 826 -38.01 6.59 -18.20
N ARG A 827 -36.86 6.00 -18.51
CA ARG A 827 -36.04 5.27 -17.54
C ARG A 827 -34.61 5.76 -17.54
N PHE A 828 -33.98 5.85 -16.39
CA PHE A 828 -32.57 6.21 -16.27
C PHE A 828 -31.80 5.08 -15.60
N GLY A 829 -30.68 4.68 -16.20
CA GLY A 829 -29.75 3.71 -15.66
C GLY A 829 -28.46 4.36 -15.16
N ASP A 830 -27.45 3.52 -14.98
CA ASP A 830 -26.06 3.89 -14.73
C ASP A 830 -25.47 4.69 -15.91
N GLY A 831 -25.60 4.19 -17.14
CA GLY A 831 -25.02 4.85 -18.32
C GLY A 831 -25.60 6.25 -18.62
N GLU A 832 -26.88 6.51 -18.31
CA GLU A 832 -27.43 7.87 -18.42
C GLU A 832 -26.85 8.81 -17.35
N MET A 833 -26.53 8.30 -16.15
CA MET A 833 -25.87 9.09 -15.12
C MET A 833 -24.43 9.45 -15.50
N ASP A 834 -23.70 8.55 -16.18
CA ASP A 834 -22.39 8.85 -16.76
C ASP A 834 -22.46 10.01 -17.77
N LEU A 835 -23.45 10.02 -18.66
CA LEU A 835 -23.67 11.12 -19.61
C LEU A 835 -24.05 12.44 -18.92
N VAL A 836 -24.90 12.38 -17.90
CA VAL A 836 -25.24 13.54 -17.04
C VAL A 836 -24.01 14.06 -16.29
N ALA A 837 -23.02 13.20 -16.04
CA ALA A 837 -21.76 13.50 -15.38
C ALA A 837 -20.62 13.92 -16.33
N GLY A 838 -20.88 14.04 -17.64
CA GLY A 838 -19.88 14.51 -18.61
C GLY A 838 -19.09 13.42 -19.31
N ARG A 839 -19.50 12.14 -19.21
CA ARG A 839 -18.76 10.99 -19.74
C ARG A 839 -19.48 10.34 -20.91
N SER A 840 -18.75 9.98 -21.97
CA SER A 840 -19.27 9.15 -23.06
C SER A 840 -19.53 7.72 -22.59
N ILE A 841 -20.50 7.05 -23.22
CA ILE A 841 -20.74 5.61 -23.05
C ILE A 841 -20.60 4.89 -24.40
N VAL A 842 -20.45 3.56 -24.37
CA VAL A 842 -20.03 2.79 -25.56
C VAL A 842 -20.90 3.04 -26.80
N TYR A 843 -22.22 3.18 -26.64
CA TYR A 843 -23.15 3.40 -27.74
C TYR A 843 -23.63 4.86 -27.89
N GLN A 844 -23.13 5.80 -27.07
CA GLN A 844 -23.47 7.22 -27.18
C GLN A 844 -22.33 8.10 -26.68
N ASP A 845 -21.74 8.87 -27.59
CA ASP A 845 -20.76 9.89 -27.24
C ASP A 845 -21.42 11.00 -26.41
N PHE A 846 -20.64 11.58 -25.50
CA PHE A 846 -21.06 12.72 -24.71
C PHE A 846 -21.43 13.89 -25.62
N ASP A 847 -22.61 14.43 -25.37
CA ASP A 847 -23.13 15.63 -26.00
C ASP A 847 -23.72 16.53 -24.88
N PRO A 848 -23.29 17.79 -24.77
CA PRO A 848 -23.71 18.67 -23.68
C PRO A 848 -25.21 19.00 -23.73
N GLU A 849 -25.81 19.04 -24.92
CA GLU A 849 -27.25 19.26 -25.08
C GLU A 849 -28.04 18.03 -24.63
N LEU A 850 -27.61 16.83 -25.02
CA LEU A 850 -28.18 15.58 -24.51
C LEU A 850 -28.07 15.51 -22.98
N SER A 851 -26.90 15.82 -22.42
CA SER A 851 -26.66 15.80 -20.96
C SER A 851 -27.61 16.75 -20.21
N ALA A 852 -27.79 17.97 -20.73
CA ALA A 852 -28.72 18.95 -20.16
C ALA A 852 -30.18 18.44 -20.22
N ARG A 853 -30.59 17.85 -21.35
CA ARG A 853 -31.94 17.28 -21.53
C ARG A 853 -32.21 16.10 -20.60
N LEU A 854 -31.23 15.20 -20.43
CA LEU A 854 -31.36 14.08 -19.48
C LEU A 854 -31.52 14.60 -18.04
N ARG A 855 -30.71 15.59 -17.63
CA ARG A 855 -30.79 16.21 -16.30
C ARG A 855 -32.13 16.91 -16.07
N GLU A 856 -32.65 17.62 -17.08
CA GLU A 856 -33.96 18.26 -17.05
C GLU A 856 -35.04 17.22 -16.73
N ILE A 857 -35.13 16.14 -17.53
CA ILE A 857 -36.15 15.10 -17.37
C ILE A 857 -36.01 14.37 -16.03
N MET A 858 -34.79 14.08 -15.57
CA MET A 858 -34.57 13.42 -14.26
C MET A 858 -35.04 14.26 -13.07
N SER A 859 -35.09 15.59 -13.22
CA SER A 859 -35.51 16.51 -12.15
C SER A 859 -37.02 16.67 -12.02
N MET A 860 -37.79 16.17 -12.99
CA MET A 860 -39.25 16.32 -13.05
C MET A 860 -39.97 15.32 -12.13
N GLU A 861 -41.22 15.65 -11.79
CA GLU A 861 -42.12 14.74 -11.07
C GLU A 861 -42.86 13.81 -12.02
N SER A 862 -43.14 12.59 -11.57
CA SER A 862 -43.99 11.64 -12.31
C SER A 862 -45.46 11.99 -12.17
N ASP A 863 -46.24 11.82 -13.25
CA ASP A 863 -47.69 12.08 -13.27
C ASP A 863 -48.47 10.97 -14.01
N GLU A 864 -49.75 11.21 -14.33
CA GLU A 864 -50.62 10.23 -15.00
C GLU A 864 -50.29 10.02 -16.49
N HIS A 865 -49.49 10.91 -17.09
CA HIS A 865 -49.11 10.87 -18.49
C HIS A 865 -47.68 10.34 -18.69
N LEU A 866 -46.76 10.65 -17.78
CA LEU A 866 -45.35 10.25 -17.84
C LEU A 866 -44.82 9.81 -16.48
N MET A 867 -44.34 8.57 -16.41
CA MET A 867 -43.59 8.05 -15.27
C MET A 867 -42.08 8.12 -15.52
N ILE A 868 -41.35 8.73 -14.60
CA ILE A 868 -39.90 8.83 -14.62
C ILE A 868 -39.33 7.76 -13.71
N CYS A 869 -38.40 6.97 -14.23
CA CYS A 869 -37.85 5.82 -13.51
C CYS A 869 -36.36 5.95 -13.20
N LEU A 870 -35.96 5.50 -12.02
CA LEU A 870 -34.57 5.42 -11.54
C LEU A 870 -34.22 3.99 -11.14
N PRO A 871 -32.93 3.65 -10.97
CA PRO A 871 -32.53 2.41 -10.31
C PRO A 871 -33.11 2.37 -8.90
N ASP A 872 -33.79 1.28 -8.53
CA ASP A 872 -34.40 1.14 -7.20
C ASP A 872 -33.39 0.74 -6.10
N VAL A 873 -32.10 0.80 -6.42
CA VAL A 873 -30.94 0.40 -5.60
C VAL A 873 -30.66 1.28 -4.39
N PHE A 874 -31.35 2.42 -4.28
CA PHE A 874 -31.26 3.30 -3.10
C PHE A 874 -31.82 2.63 -1.84
N THR A 875 -32.68 1.62 -2.02
CA THR A 875 -33.23 0.79 -0.93
C THR A 875 -33.42 -0.65 -1.37
N GLY A 876 -33.13 -1.60 -0.49
CA GLY A 876 -33.37 -3.02 -0.73
C GLY A 876 -32.43 -3.63 -1.77
N LEU A 877 -31.15 -3.22 -1.79
CA LEU A 877 -30.14 -3.70 -2.74
C LEU A 877 -29.88 -5.21 -2.60
N GLU A 878 -30.11 -5.78 -1.41
CA GLU A 878 -29.94 -7.20 -1.09
C GLU A 878 -30.80 -8.17 -1.91
N ARG A 879 -31.82 -7.67 -2.63
CA ARG A 879 -32.64 -8.48 -3.54
C ARG A 879 -31.92 -8.88 -4.83
N TYR A 880 -30.81 -8.23 -5.13
CA TYR A 880 -29.98 -8.50 -6.29
C TYR A 880 -28.82 -9.43 -5.92
N TYR A 881 -28.30 -10.21 -6.87
CA TYR A 881 -27.16 -11.10 -6.60
C TYR A 881 -25.86 -10.30 -6.36
N ILE A 882 -24.87 -10.95 -5.74
CA ILE A 882 -23.72 -10.26 -5.13
C ILE A 882 -22.93 -9.34 -6.09
N ASP A 883 -22.77 -9.68 -7.38
CA ASP A 883 -22.02 -8.80 -8.29
C ASP A 883 -22.81 -7.53 -8.63
N ALA A 884 -24.14 -7.62 -8.74
CA ALA A 884 -24.98 -6.44 -8.90
C ALA A 884 -24.96 -5.59 -7.63
N GLN A 885 -24.97 -6.20 -6.43
CA GLN A 885 -24.80 -5.48 -5.17
C GLN A 885 -23.46 -4.75 -5.12
N ASN A 886 -22.36 -5.43 -5.47
CA ASN A 886 -21.01 -4.86 -5.48
C ASN A 886 -20.91 -3.72 -6.50
N PHE A 887 -21.47 -3.89 -7.70
CA PHE A 887 -21.50 -2.83 -8.71
C PHE A 887 -22.19 -1.57 -8.17
N TRP A 888 -23.40 -1.69 -7.64
CA TRP A 888 -24.13 -0.52 -7.16
C TRP A 888 -23.54 0.07 -5.87
N SER A 889 -23.17 -0.75 -4.89
CA SER A 889 -22.70 -0.27 -3.58
C SER A 889 -21.24 0.16 -3.54
N LEU A 890 -20.36 -0.46 -4.32
CA LEU A 890 -18.92 -0.16 -4.33
C LEU A 890 -18.50 0.67 -5.54
N ASN A 891 -19.15 0.50 -6.70
CA ASN A 891 -18.70 1.15 -7.95
C ASN A 891 -19.58 2.33 -8.37
N HIS A 892 -20.91 2.28 -8.24
CA HIS A 892 -21.78 3.33 -8.79
C HIS A 892 -22.21 4.37 -7.76
N LEU A 893 -22.91 3.96 -6.71
CA LEU A 893 -23.48 4.89 -5.71
C LEU A 893 -22.43 5.74 -4.98
N PRO A 894 -21.22 5.23 -4.61
CA PRO A 894 -20.21 6.07 -4.00
C PRO A 894 -19.81 7.29 -4.85
N HIS A 895 -19.88 7.17 -6.19
CA HIS A 895 -19.52 8.23 -7.12
C HIS A 895 -20.70 9.15 -7.47
N PHE A 896 -21.93 8.60 -7.51
CA PHE A 896 -23.08 9.30 -8.10
C PHE A 896 -24.25 9.58 -7.15
N LEU A 897 -24.31 8.99 -5.93
CA LEU A 897 -25.45 9.13 -5.01
C LEU A 897 -25.83 10.59 -4.75
N GLU A 898 -24.83 11.45 -4.57
CA GLU A 898 -25.04 12.86 -4.29
C GLU A 898 -25.52 13.63 -5.53
N LYS A 899 -25.12 13.22 -6.74
CA LYS A 899 -25.71 13.74 -7.99
C LYS A 899 -27.17 13.31 -8.13
N TYR A 900 -27.49 12.04 -7.82
CA TYR A 900 -28.88 11.59 -7.76
C TYR A 900 -29.69 12.43 -6.76
N LYS A 901 -29.23 12.63 -5.53
CA LYS A 901 -29.95 13.44 -4.52
C LYS A 901 -30.12 14.90 -4.93
N ASN A 902 -29.14 15.48 -5.63
CA ASN A 902 -29.21 16.88 -6.07
C ASN A 902 -30.18 17.09 -7.23
N ILE A 903 -30.20 16.18 -8.20
CA ILE A 903 -31.02 16.26 -9.40
C ILE A 903 -32.44 15.74 -9.13
N CYS A 904 -32.56 14.59 -8.48
CA CYS A 904 -33.79 13.82 -8.35
C CYS A 904 -34.53 14.22 -7.07
N ARG A 905 -35.44 15.20 -7.18
CA ARG A 905 -36.14 15.80 -6.04
C ARG A 905 -37.62 15.41 -5.91
N ALA A 906 -38.14 14.63 -6.86
CA ALA A 906 -39.54 14.22 -6.87
C ALA A 906 -39.88 13.34 -5.65
N PRO A 907 -41.15 13.31 -5.20
CA PRO A 907 -41.56 12.52 -4.05
C PRO A 907 -41.43 11.00 -4.27
N TRP A 908 -41.47 10.54 -5.52
CA TRP A 908 -41.30 9.15 -5.89
C TRP A 908 -40.88 9.01 -7.37
N TYR A 909 -40.24 7.88 -7.68
CA TYR A 909 -39.85 7.47 -9.03
C TYR A 909 -40.32 6.03 -9.31
N GLY A 910 -40.52 5.66 -10.58
CA GLY A 910 -40.69 4.26 -10.97
C GLY A 910 -39.36 3.49 -11.00
N SER A 911 -39.39 2.16 -11.00
CA SER A 911 -38.16 1.35 -11.14
C SER A 911 -37.71 1.25 -12.60
N THR A 912 -36.45 1.59 -12.88
CA THR A 912 -35.82 1.40 -14.19
C THR A 912 -35.72 -0.10 -14.55
N PHE A 913 -35.68 -0.97 -13.54
CA PHE A 913 -35.53 -2.42 -13.69
C PHE A 913 -36.81 -3.12 -14.11
N ILE A 914 -37.90 -2.39 -14.40
CA ILE A 914 -38.98 -2.93 -15.26
C ILE A 914 -38.43 -3.44 -16.60
N SER A 915 -37.25 -2.93 -17.04
CA SER A 915 -36.55 -3.44 -18.21
C SER A 915 -35.47 -4.49 -17.95
N ARG A 916 -35.21 -4.82 -16.68
CA ARG A 916 -34.29 -5.87 -16.24
C ARG A 916 -34.92 -6.73 -15.13
N PRO A 917 -36.11 -7.32 -15.37
CA PRO A 917 -36.89 -7.91 -14.30
C PRO A 917 -36.46 -9.34 -13.93
N TYR A 918 -35.29 -9.83 -14.38
CA TYR A 918 -34.89 -11.23 -14.23
C TYR A 918 -33.42 -11.42 -13.81
N ILE A 919 -32.45 -11.09 -14.66
CA ILE A 919 -31.10 -11.66 -14.52
C ILE A 919 -30.39 -11.24 -13.25
N ASP A 920 -30.59 -9.99 -12.84
CA ASP A 920 -29.93 -9.40 -11.68
C ASP A 920 -30.62 -9.77 -10.35
N LEU A 921 -31.80 -10.40 -10.37
CA LEU A 921 -32.48 -10.82 -9.14
C LEU A 921 -31.85 -12.08 -8.53
N GLU A 922 -31.68 -12.06 -7.21
CA GLU A 922 -31.31 -13.24 -6.42
C GLU A 922 -32.48 -14.25 -6.44
N ASP A 923 -33.67 -13.83 -6.00
CA ASP A 923 -34.91 -14.56 -6.21
C ASP A 923 -35.55 -14.21 -7.55
N LYS A 924 -35.39 -15.11 -8.53
CA LYS A 924 -35.94 -14.96 -9.88
C LYS A 924 -37.41 -15.35 -10.01
N THR A 925 -38.04 -15.89 -8.96
CA THR A 925 -39.44 -16.34 -8.98
C THR A 925 -40.46 -15.27 -9.40
N PRO A 926 -40.34 -14.00 -8.96
CA PRO A 926 -41.30 -12.94 -9.32
C PRO A 926 -41.31 -12.58 -10.82
N SER A 927 -40.22 -12.88 -11.54
CA SER A 927 -40.03 -12.51 -12.96
C SER A 927 -41.14 -13.03 -13.88
N VAL A 928 -41.72 -14.19 -13.56
CA VAL A 928 -42.87 -14.75 -14.30
C VAL A 928 -44.04 -13.78 -14.29
N GLY A 929 -44.33 -13.17 -13.13
CA GLY A 929 -45.37 -12.16 -12.98
C GLY A 929 -45.04 -10.86 -13.68
N TYR A 930 -43.77 -10.41 -13.61
CA TYR A 930 -43.32 -9.19 -14.27
C TYR A 930 -43.45 -9.29 -15.79
N PHE A 931 -43.00 -10.39 -16.41
CA PHE A 931 -43.16 -10.58 -17.86
C PHE A 931 -44.63 -10.73 -18.28
N ALA A 932 -45.49 -11.32 -17.45
CA ALA A 932 -46.93 -11.37 -17.73
C ALA A 932 -47.57 -9.96 -17.76
N LYS A 933 -47.24 -9.11 -16.78
CA LYS A 933 -47.69 -7.71 -16.73
C LYS A 933 -47.13 -6.89 -17.89
N LEU A 934 -45.86 -7.09 -18.25
CA LEU A 934 -45.24 -6.47 -19.42
C LEU A 934 -45.99 -6.85 -20.72
N LYS A 935 -46.23 -8.14 -20.96
CA LYS A 935 -47.00 -8.61 -22.13
C LYS A 935 -48.41 -8.00 -22.18
N GLN A 936 -49.03 -7.78 -21.03
CA GLN A 936 -50.35 -7.15 -20.93
C GLN A 936 -50.36 -5.69 -21.43
N LEU A 937 -49.26 -4.94 -21.31
CA LEU A 937 -49.18 -3.54 -21.76
C LEU A 937 -49.45 -3.41 -23.27
N TRP A 938 -49.04 -4.39 -24.06
CA TRP A 938 -49.19 -4.42 -25.52
C TRP A 938 -50.20 -5.45 -26.05
N GLN A 939 -50.90 -6.16 -25.16
CA GLN A 939 -51.92 -7.14 -25.55
C GLN A 939 -53.03 -6.48 -26.38
N ASP A 940 -53.30 -7.06 -27.55
CA ASP A 940 -54.29 -6.63 -28.54
C ASP A 940 -54.10 -5.19 -29.04
N LYS A 941 -52.88 -4.63 -28.92
CA LYS A 941 -52.51 -3.29 -29.41
C LYS A 941 -51.79 -3.35 -30.74
N ASP A 942 -51.95 -2.29 -31.53
CA ASP A 942 -51.10 -2.04 -32.68
C ASP A 942 -49.82 -1.34 -32.19
N LEU A 943 -48.65 -1.88 -32.52
CA LEU A 943 -47.34 -1.42 -32.04
C LEU A 943 -46.55 -0.70 -33.13
N LEU A 944 -45.80 0.32 -32.72
CA LEU A 944 -44.68 0.88 -33.46
C LEU A 944 -43.41 0.71 -32.61
N ILE A 945 -42.50 -0.15 -33.04
CA ILE A 945 -41.23 -0.39 -32.36
C ILE A 945 -40.15 0.49 -33.02
N VAL A 946 -39.43 1.27 -32.21
CA VAL A 946 -38.34 2.14 -32.64
C VAL A 946 -37.06 1.64 -31.97
N GLU A 947 -36.20 0.99 -32.73
CA GLU A 947 -35.09 0.20 -32.20
C GLU A 947 -33.80 0.35 -33.02
N GLY A 948 -32.67 0.01 -32.41
CA GLY A 948 -31.38 -0.01 -33.09
C GLY A 948 -31.30 -1.14 -34.13
N LEU A 949 -30.46 -0.94 -35.16
CA LEU A 949 -30.21 -1.91 -36.24
C LEU A 949 -29.91 -3.33 -35.74
N THR A 950 -29.21 -3.44 -34.61
CA THR A 950 -28.76 -4.70 -34.02
C THR A 950 -29.69 -5.23 -32.92
N SER A 951 -30.70 -4.47 -32.48
CA SER A 951 -31.61 -4.87 -31.39
C SER A 951 -32.50 -6.06 -31.77
N ARG A 952 -33.11 -6.02 -32.97
CA ARG A 952 -33.95 -7.11 -33.53
C ARG A 952 -34.93 -7.73 -32.53
N SER A 953 -35.67 -6.87 -31.86
CA SER A 953 -36.48 -7.21 -30.69
C SER A 953 -37.66 -8.11 -31.06
N GLY A 954 -37.84 -9.21 -30.34
CA GLY A 954 -38.83 -10.25 -30.64
C GLY A 954 -38.37 -11.30 -31.65
N VAL A 955 -37.21 -11.16 -32.29
CA VAL A 955 -36.69 -12.21 -33.17
C VAL A 955 -36.17 -13.37 -32.33
N GLY A 956 -36.77 -14.55 -32.45
CA GLY A 956 -36.35 -15.75 -31.71
C GLY A 956 -37.06 -15.97 -30.37
N ASN A 957 -38.04 -15.13 -30.01
CA ASN A 957 -38.87 -15.30 -28.80
C ASN A 957 -40.32 -14.85 -29.05
N ASP A 958 -41.21 -15.07 -28.09
CA ASP A 958 -42.66 -14.77 -28.17
C ASP A 958 -43.06 -13.52 -27.36
N LEU A 959 -42.14 -12.58 -27.13
CA LEU A 959 -42.39 -11.41 -26.27
C LEU A 959 -43.57 -10.55 -26.77
N PHE A 960 -43.72 -10.43 -28.09
CA PHE A 960 -44.71 -9.57 -28.73
C PHE A 960 -45.88 -10.31 -29.39
N ASP A 961 -46.02 -11.63 -29.21
CA ASP A 961 -47.05 -12.46 -29.87
C ASP A 961 -48.50 -12.01 -29.58
N GLY A 962 -48.72 -11.33 -28.46
CA GLY A 962 -50.02 -10.75 -28.09
C GLY A 962 -50.40 -9.47 -28.82
N ALA A 963 -49.50 -8.88 -29.63
CA ALA A 963 -49.77 -7.66 -30.37
C ALA A 963 -50.69 -7.90 -31.57
N ARG A 964 -51.56 -6.93 -31.90
CA ARG A 964 -52.47 -7.01 -33.05
C ARG A 964 -51.73 -6.82 -34.39
N SER A 965 -50.81 -5.88 -34.43
CA SER A 965 -49.93 -5.64 -35.57
C SER A 965 -48.67 -4.91 -35.13
N ILE A 966 -47.55 -5.12 -35.83
CA ILE A 966 -46.27 -4.48 -35.51
C ILE A 966 -45.76 -3.73 -36.75
N LYS A 967 -45.33 -2.48 -36.55
CA LYS A 967 -44.50 -1.71 -37.49
C LYS A 967 -43.17 -1.40 -36.80
N ARG A 968 -42.09 -1.26 -37.57
CA ARG A 968 -40.74 -1.00 -37.05
C ARG A 968 -40.05 0.17 -37.76
N ILE A 969 -39.39 1.01 -36.98
CA ILE A 969 -38.45 2.02 -37.45
C ILE A 969 -37.08 1.60 -36.95
N ILE A 970 -36.16 1.37 -37.88
CA ILE A 970 -34.79 0.94 -37.57
C ILE A 970 -33.88 2.16 -37.53
N CYS A 971 -33.13 2.33 -36.44
CA CYS A 971 -32.24 3.46 -36.20
C CYS A 971 -30.77 3.01 -36.05
N PRO A 972 -29.80 3.94 -36.07
CA PRO A 972 -28.41 3.61 -35.77
C PRO A 972 -28.25 2.96 -34.39
N SER A 973 -27.40 1.93 -34.28
CA SER A 973 -27.10 1.27 -33.00
C SER A 973 -26.17 2.09 -32.08
N ARG A 974 -25.51 3.11 -32.61
CA ARG A 974 -24.65 4.04 -31.86
C ARG A 974 -24.95 5.48 -32.27
N ASN A 975 -24.85 6.41 -31.32
CA ASN A 975 -25.05 7.85 -31.54
C ASN A 975 -26.40 8.20 -32.17
N ALA A 976 -27.46 7.47 -31.84
CA ALA A 976 -28.80 7.69 -32.39
C ALA A 976 -29.34 9.11 -32.10
N TYR A 977 -28.85 9.78 -31.07
CA TYR A 977 -29.24 11.14 -30.72
C TYR A 977 -28.94 12.14 -31.85
N SER A 978 -27.86 11.92 -32.60
CA SER A 978 -27.52 12.74 -33.78
C SER A 978 -28.60 12.73 -34.87
N LYS A 979 -29.51 11.75 -34.86
CA LYS A 979 -30.64 11.62 -35.79
C LYS A 979 -32.01 11.81 -35.12
N LEU A 980 -32.07 12.38 -33.91
CA LEU A 980 -33.30 12.52 -33.13
C LEU A 980 -34.47 13.10 -33.95
N GLU A 981 -34.25 14.18 -34.70
CA GLU A 981 -35.31 14.82 -35.47
C GLU A 981 -35.81 13.97 -36.65
N ALA A 982 -34.92 13.24 -37.33
CA ALA A 982 -35.31 12.30 -38.38
C ALA A 982 -36.12 11.12 -37.80
N ILE A 983 -35.73 10.63 -36.62
CA ILE A 983 -36.44 9.58 -35.89
C ILE A 983 -37.84 10.08 -35.51
N LYS A 984 -37.96 11.29 -34.94
CA LYS A 984 -39.26 11.90 -34.60
C LYS A 984 -40.15 12.05 -35.82
N GLN A 985 -39.59 12.47 -36.95
CA GLN A 985 -40.35 12.59 -38.20
C GLN A 985 -40.89 11.24 -38.68
N ALA A 986 -40.05 10.19 -38.72
CA ALA A 986 -40.46 8.85 -39.10
C ALA A 986 -41.53 8.28 -38.15
N VAL A 987 -41.42 8.57 -36.85
CA VAL A 987 -42.46 8.21 -35.87
C VAL A 987 -43.77 8.89 -36.21
N ARG A 988 -43.80 10.21 -36.48
CA ARG A 988 -45.04 10.92 -36.84
C ARG A 988 -45.70 10.37 -38.12
N GLU A 989 -44.91 9.91 -39.08
CA GLU A 989 -45.41 9.34 -40.34
C GLU A 989 -46.03 7.94 -40.18
N HIS A 990 -45.66 7.20 -39.14
CA HIS A 990 -46.01 5.78 -39.01
C HIS A 990 -46.69 5.38 -37.70
N ALA A 991 -46.73 6.28 -36.70
CA ALA A 991 -47.30 6.03 -35.38
C ALA A 991 -48.81 5.80 -35.45
N ASP A 992 -49.56 6.56 -36.26
CA ASP A 992 -51.03 6.50 -36.26
C ASP A 992 -51.57 6.56 -34.79
N ASN A 993 -52.43 5.62 -34.38
CA ASN A 993 -52.88 5.43 -32.99
C ASN A 993 -52.15 4.27 -32.28
N ARG A 994 -50.92 3.93 -32.70
CA ARG A 994 -50.15 2.80 -32.17
C ARG A 994 -49.52 3.13 -30.82
N LEU A 995 -49.31 2.10 -29.99
CA LEU A 995 -48.42 2.18 -28.83
C LEU A 995 -46.98 2.17 -29.32
N ILE A 996 -46.20 3.18 -28.92
CA ILE A 996 -44.81 3.32 -29.35
C ILE A 996 -43.89 2.67 -28.31
N LEU A 997 -43.01 1.77 -28.75
CA LEU A 997 -42.01 1.13 -27.90
C LEU A 997 -40.63 1.57 -28.40
N THR A 998 -39.77 2.06 -27.50
CA THR A 998 -38.45 2.60 -27.87
C THR A 998 -37.31 1.85 -27.18
N MET A 999 -36.24 1.60 -27.93
CA MET A 999 -35.06 0.83 -27.51
C MET A 999 -33.78 1.45 -28.12
N LEU A 1000 -33.52 2.72 -27.76
CA LEU A 1000 -32.46 3.55 -28.37
C LEU A 1000 -31.51 4.18 -27.34
N GLY A 1001 -31.26 3.50 -26.22
CA GLY A 1001 -30.37 3.99 -25.17
C GLY A 1001 -30.78 5.40 -24.68
N PRO A 1002 -29.83 6.34 -24.51
CA PRO A 1002 -30.07 7.72 -24.08
C PRO A 1002 -31.08 8.47 -24.96
N THR A 1003 -31.08 8.18 -26.27
CA THR A 1003 -31.97 8.83 -27.25
C THR A 1003 -33.44 8.51 -26.97
N ALA A 1004 -33.73 7.31 -26.46
CA ALA A 1004 -35.10 6.90 -26.13
C ALA A 1004 -35.74 7.82 -25.07
N LYS A 1005 -34.95 8.36 -24.13
CA LYS A 1005 -35.46 9.16 -23.02
C LYS A 1005 -36.00 10.49 -23.53
N VAL A 1006 -35.20 11.18 -24.34
CA VAL A 1006 -35.59 12.45 -24.97
C VAL A 1006 -36.71 12.23 -25.99
N LEU A 1007 -36.64 11.16 -26.79
CA LEU A 1007 -37.68 10.82 -27.77
C LEU A 1007 -39.03 10.58 -27.11
N VAL A 1008 -39.08 9.74 -26.06
CA VAL A 1008 -40.34 9.46 -25.35
C VAL A 1008 -40.89 10.73 -24.71
N TYR A 1009 -40.05 11.50 -24.03
CA TYR A 1009 -40.48 12.76 -23.42
C TYR A 1009 -41.15 13.68 -24.45
N ASP A 1010 -40.50 13.90 -25.60
CA ASP A 1010 -41.04 14.76 -26.66
C ASP A 1010 -42.34 14.21 -27.27
N LEU A 1011 -42.41 12.89 -27.50
CA LEU A 1011 -43.62 12.26 -28.03
C LEU A 1011 -44.81 12.35 -27.08
N VAL A 1012 -44.58 12.32 -25.77
CA VAL A 1012 -45.63 12.53 -24.77
C VAL A 1012 -46.18 13.95 -24.84
N GLN A 1013 -45.31 14.96 -25.02
CA GLN A 1013 -45.76 16.33 -25.23
C GLN A 1013 -46.60 16.50 -26.51
N GLU A 1014 -46.37 15.64 -27.51
CA GLU A 1014 -47.15 15.56 -28.75
C GLU A 1014 -48.44 14.72 -28.62
N GLY A 1015 -48.72 14.16 -27.43
CA GLY A 1015 -49.93 13.39 -27.13
C GLY A 1015 -49.86 11.90 -27.47
N TYR A 1016 -48.68 11.38 -27.81
CA TYR A 1016 -48.48 9.94 -28.03
C TYR A 1016 -48.25 9.21 -26.70
N ARG A 1017 -48.61 7.92 -26.69
CA ARG A 1017 -48.19 7.01 -25.62
C ARG A 1017 -46.94 6.25 -26.07
N ALA A 1018 -45.84 6.46 -25.36
CA ALA A 1018 -44.53 5.89 -25.69
C ALA A 1018 -43.85 5.28 -24.46
N LEU A 1019 -43.25 4.09 -24.63
CA LEU A 1019 -42.59 3.35 -23.56
C LEU A 1019 -41.13 3.10 -23.93
N ASP A 1020 -40.20 3.63 -23.14
CA ASP A 1020 -38.81 3.17 -23.18
C ASP A 1020 -38.73 1.78 -22.55
N ILE A 1021 -38.54 0.74 -23.37
CA ILE A 1021 -38.52 -0.66 -22.93
C ILE A 1021 -37.10 -1.25 -22.84
N GLY A 1022 -36.07 -0.53 -23.25
CA GLY A 1022 -34.66 -0.90 -23.03
C GLY A 1022 -34.30 -2.36 -23.31
N HIS A 1023 -33.80 -3.03 -22.27
CA HIS A 1023 -33.22 -4.38 -22.35
C HIS A 1023 -34.24 -5.53 -22.19
N ILE A 1024 -35.56 -5.24 -22.22
CA ILE A 1024 -36.61 -6.24 -21.94
C ILE A 1024 -36.46 -7.51 -22.80
N ASP A 1025 -36.12 -7.36 -24.08
CA ASP A 1025 -36.08 -8.49 -25.01
C ASP A 1025 -34.96 -9.49 -24.68
N SER A 1026 -33.76 -9.01 -24.39
CA SER A 1026 -32.64 -9.84 -23.95
C SER A 1026 -32.92 -10.52 -22.60
N GLU A 1027 -33.52 -9.78 -21.67
CA GLU A 1027 -33.92 -10.30 -20.36
C GLU A 1027 -35.01 -11.38 -20.47
N TYR A 1028 -35.92 -11.24 -21.42
CA TYR A 1028 -36.95 -12.24 -21.69
C TYR A 1028 -36.37 -13.53 -22.26
N GLU A 1029 -35.39 -13.45 -23.17
CA GLU A 1029 -34.69 -14.65 -23.64
C GLU A 1029 -33.91 -15.34 -22.51
N TRP A 1030 -33.20 -14.59 -21.67
CA TRP A 1030 -32.52 -15.15 -20.50
C TRP A 1030 -33.49 -15.82 -19.54
N PHE A 1031 -34.68 -15.25 -19.35
CA PHE A 1031 -35.75 -15.88 -18.58
C PHE A 1031 -36.24 -17.18 -19.22
N GLN A 1032 -36.50 -17.22 -20.53
CA GLN A 1032 -36.91 -18.44 -21.23
C GLN A 1032 -35.85 -19.53 -21.19
N MET A 1033 -34.56 -19.15 -21.19
CA MET A 1033 -33.43 -20.07 -21.09
C MET A 1033 -33.18 -20.58 -19.67
N GLY A 1034 -33.77 -19.95 -18.64
CA GLY A 1034 -33.41 -20.21 -17.24
C GLY A 1034 -31.98 -19.79 -16.92
N ALA A 1035 -31.48 -18.72 -17.55
CA ALA A 1035 -30.10 -18.28 -17.40
C ALA A 1035 -29.82 -17.82 -15.95
N THR A 1036 -28.67 -18.22 -15.42
CA THR A 1036 -28.19 -17.83 -14.08
C THR A 1036 -27.16 -16.70 -14.12
N HIS A 1037 -26.62 -16.40 -15.30
CA HIS A 1037 -25.65 -15.34 -15.58
C HIS A 1037 -25.95 -14.73 -16.95
N LYS A 1038 -25.41 -13.54 -17.23
CA LYS A 1038 -25.58 -12.82 -18.49
C LYS A 1038 -24.96 -13.60 -19.65
N VAL A 1039 -25.74 -13.93 -20.68
CA VAL A 1039 -25.33 -14.74 -21.84
C VAL A 1039 -25.36 -13.89 -23.11
N LYS A 1040 -24.27 -13.88 -23.89
CA LYS A 1040 -24.24 -13.25 -25.23
C LYS A 1040 -25.21 -13.95 -26.17
N LEU A 1041 -26.18 -13.23 -26.71
CA LEU A 1041 -27.09 -13.72 -27.74
C LEU A 1041 -26.42 -13.61 -29.12
N SER A 1042 -26.42 -14.68 -29.91
CA SER A 1042 -25.70 -14.70 -31.19
C SER A 1042 -26.45 -14.01 -32.34
N HIS A 1043 -27.75 -13.78 -32.20
CA HIS A 1043 -28.63 -13.26 -33.26
C HIS A 1043 -29.09 -11.82 -33.07
N LYS A 1044 -28.65 -11.14 -31.99
CA LYS A 1044 -29.00 -9.74 -31.68
C LYS A 1044 -28.04 -9.09 -30.68
N HIS A 1045 -28.17 -7.79 -30.50
CA HIS A 1045 -27.41 -7.01 -29.53
C HIS A 1045 -27.63 -7.51 -28.10
N THR A 1046 -26.54 -7.58 -27.32
CA THR A 1046 -26.54 -7.84 -25.88
C THR A 1046 -25.64 -6.78 -25.24
N ALA A 1047 -26.22 -5.87 -24.44
CA ALA A 1047 -25.55 -4.66 -23.95
C ALA A 1047 -24.28 -4.94 -23.14
N GLU A 1048 -24.25 -6.07 -22.43
CA GLU A 1048 -23.23 -6.54 -21.51
C GLU A 1048 -21.94 -6.94 -22.22
N HIS A 1049 -22.02 -7.18 -23.53
CA HIS A 1049 -20.87 -7.51 -24.37
C HIS A 1049 -20.38 -6.32 -25.20
N ASN A 1050 -20.94 -5.11 -24.96
CA ASN A 1050 -20.53 -3.75 -25.38
C ASN A 1050 -20.25 -3.48 -26.88
N PHE A 1051 -19.94 -4.48 -27.67
CA PHE A 1051 -19.61 -4.37 -29.08
C PHE A 1051 -20.58 -5.24 -29.89
N ASP A 1052 -21.17 -4.64 -30.92
CA ASP A 1052 -21.99 -5.31 -31.95
C ASP A 1052 -21.13 -6.21 -32.87
N GLN A 1053 -20.36 -7.10 -32.27
CA GLN A 1053 -19.45 -8.02 -32.95
C GLN A 1053 -20.06 -9.43 -32.95
N ASP A 1054 -19.93 -10.11 -34.08
CA ASP A 1054 -20.38 -11.50 -34.29
C ASP A 1054 -21.89 -11.72 -34.17
N ILE A 1055 -22.71 -10.72 -34.55
CA ILE A 1055 -24.16 -10.87 -34.65
C ILE A 1055 -24.52 -11.54 -35.98
N GLU A 1056 -25.09 -12.74 -35.92
CA GLU A 1056 -25.61 -13.47 -37.07
C GLU A 1056 -27.08 -13.12 -37.32
N PHE A 1057 -27.33 -12.32 -38.35
CA PHE A 1057 -28.69 -12.02 -38.78
C PHE A 1057 -29.38 -13.26 -39.36
N ARG A 1058 -30.32 -13.82 -38.60
CA ARG A 1058 -31.23 -14.86 -39.08
C ARG A 1058 -32.25 -14.26 -40.04
N ASP A 1059 -32.52 -14.96 -41.14
CA ASP A 1059 -33.59 -14.58 -42.09
C ASP A 1059 -34.95 -14.73 -41.39
N ASP A 1060 -35.67 -13.62 -41.24
CA ASP A 1060 -36.98 -13.57 -40.57
C ASP A 1060 -37.92 -12.67 -41.39
N GLN A 1061 -38.65 -13.30 -42.31
CA GLN A 1061 -39.57 -12.61 -43.20
C GLN A 1061 -40.68 -11.86 -42.46
N ALA A 1062 -41.07 -12.31 -41.27
CA ALA A 1062 -42.07 -11.63 -40.47
C ALA A 1062 -41.51 -10.31 -39.94
N TYR A 1063 -40.31 -10.34 -39.34
CA TYR A 1063 -39.60 -9.14 -38.89
C TYR A 1063 -39.35 -8.16 -40.04
N ASP A 1064 -38.82 -8.62 -41.17
CA ASP A 1064 -38.47 -7.76 -42.30
C ASP A 1064 -39.71 -7.08 -42.90
N SER A 1065 -40.85 -7.78 -42.97
CA SER A 1065 -42.12 -7.22 -43.45
C SER A 1065 -42.72 -6.15 -42.53
N GLN A 1066 -42.28 -6.07 -41.27
CA GLN A 1066 -42.74 -5.07 -40.30
C GLN A 1066 -41.96 -3.75 -40.40
N ILE A 1067 -40.80 -3.73 -41.09
CA ILE A 1067 -39.97 -2.53 -41.22
C ILE A 1067 -40.65 -1.53 -42.16
N VAL A 1068 -41.01 -0.36 -41.63
CA VAL A 1068 -41.64 0.73 -42.39
C VAL A 1068 -40.68 1.87 -42.71
N ALA A 1069 -39.61 2.04 -41.92
CA ALA A 1069 -38.52 2.97 -42.20
C ALA A 1069 -37.19 2.42 -41.67
N ASN A 1070 -36.09 2.70 -42.38
CA ASN A 1070 -34.73 2.34 -41.95
C ASN A 1070 -33.80 3.55 -42.08
N LEU A 1071 -33.46 4.13 -40.92
CA LEU A 1071 -32.63 5.32 -40.75
C LEU A 1071 -31.17 4.98 -40.41
N ALA A 1072 -30.82 3.69 -40.35
CA ALA A 1072 -29.48 3.24 -39.98
C ALA A 1072 -28.47 3.33 -41.15
N GLN A 1073 -28.93 3.46 -42.39
CA GLN A 1073 -28.10 3.43 -43.61
C GLN A 1073 -27.94 4.78 -44.33
N GLU A 1074 -28.49 5.88 -43.78
CA GLU A 1074 -28.31 7.24 -44.33
C GLU A 1074 -27.12 8.00 -43.77
#